data_AF-A0AAV1YSF8-F1
#
_entry.id   AF-A0AAV1YSF8-F1
#
_cell.length_a   1.000
_cell.length_b   1.000
_cell.length_c   1.000
_cell.angle_alpha   90.00
_cell.angle_beta   90.00
_cell.angle_gamma   90.00
#
_symmetry.space_group_name_H-M   'P 1'
#
loop_
_entity.id
_entity.type
_entity.pdbx_description
1 polymer ?
#
loop_
_entity_poly.entity_id
_entity_poly.type
_entity_poly.pdbx_seq_one_letter_code
_entity_poly.pdbx_strand_id
1 'polypeptide(L)'
;MDWCVYMITKFSKTFIDSDLNLLIEMCTGIHNFINSQEMSVNAMGMYTVDPSAAERKSLCILILWAVFTNKPKLAKLLWQHSDQPIHVALIVSMIYEKLQDYVNDSNVKQELYTLSREFSEMATSVLDASYRDSSCRAYDVLSEETSDWSYKTAVDIAANAKNRTFLSHTCCQKWLSNLFLGNIRIRDLTWGVVTFPQWFKVVLCAFLIFPMYIWIRFKMDPLHSWDLQIATDADSDDERDERDGEDDILIESNQGKESDFIRPKGSIAYLKSNDKISPFDFGHGHHREQVATLLREKEVFIHSPPPLYQMIYLMWSAPITKFWTFQIFYMIYLGFFSMAVLWPSCGNKELDIIVCSWTSLIVIEYIRRTYVLYKKYTSVPLFFKCLEILLIITFIILYVLGRILNVGVIFEPYTGKVILCIGLLYFFYRLIAIYLPISPTLGPLLYRVRLMVTVDFVNFMRMTMLVIISGGIVLQAVLYPDYPLTVELFRQAFHRAWFSLFLTPISELEGKDRCNVTKSLHNADYCTVGKYTDYTCPSTGLWPYLFAIQYFIFLKLILLTLLYALFSATASKLEAETDAIWKFQRYQLVVDFTNRLCLPPPLSIFSYLIIALRWIYRCLMCRLCKSRDEADINVFYDSAKGHRLSEKDYNYWRQLAQEYMREKKEAENEKYIVKKQMEIMMTITEDVDYQKKVMHQLKSRMKELDRMMNTSHVYLENIKHLTEKIQERGLQSQASIHVLARHTPYPGTRVQRYPVPDKYVPWEVMWTDYDPVAYTRPKSDFPGSLQPYVDEDVLLLRATQGIDDSQLPVFQWNCLSSNPAGISIDRTSWIIGDQGTNVVYKLDSEGVPRNIFGRTGLRGRGALCRWGPNHFVLAIITRWQKGGGRGLEFVVMRGERRGQLSLPGGFVPGEHIYEAVRILFKGKESSLPMWNSQDDMLDFFKSCDETLQEDEEVPTEVKCEMVKKGYMDDPWNTDQAWREVELWHIHYVGKENLTQHFQAMLSWRLITEDVFIKMPSGQAVLLQDITQKLQPVIF
;
A
#
# COMPACT_ATOMS: atom_id res chain seq x y z
N MET A 1 -16.00 24.22 -28.78
CA MET A 1 -15.90 22.73 -28.83
C MET A 1 -15.27 22.28 -30.15
N ASP A 2 -15.58 22.91 -31.28
CA ASP A 2 -15.15 22.47 -32.61
C ASP A 2 -13.63 22.48 -32.87
N TRP A 3 -12.86 23.29 -32.12
CA TRP A 3 -11.39 23.32 -32.22
C TRP A 3 -10.69 22.05 -31.73
N CYS A 4 -11.26 21.28 -30.79
CA CYS A 4 -10.63 20.05 -30.32
C CYS A 4 -10.87 18.84 -31.24
N VAL A 5 -12.01 18.81 -31.94
CA VAL A 5 -12.39 17.67 -32.81
C VAL A 5 -11.49 17.60 -34.05
N TYR A 6 -10.96 18.75 -34.51
CA TYR A 6 -10.14 18.82 -35.72
C TYR A 6 -8.71 18.24 -35.55
N MET A 7 -8.19 18.12 -34.32
CA MET A 7 -6.82 17.60 -34.09
C MET A 7 -6.73 16.06 -33.96
N ILE A 8 -7.84 15.35 -33.79
CA ILE A 8 -7.81 13.93 -33.40
C ILE A 8 -7.50 12.98 -34.59
N THR A 9 -7.56 13.45 -35.84
CA THR A 9 -7.49 12.56 -37.03
C THR A 9 -6.09 12.36 -37.63
N LYS A 10 -5.07 13.10 -37.20
CA LYS A 10 -3.65 12.82 -37.50
C LYS A 10 -2.75 13.28 -36.35
N PHE A 11 -2.03 12.34 -35.73
CA PHE A 11 -0.84 12.67 -34.95
C PHE A 11 0.15 13.41 -35.87
N SER A 12 0.38 14.70 -35.60
CA SER A 12 1.32 15.51 -36.36
C SER A 12 2.75 15.01 -36.17
N LYS A 13 3.62 15.22 -37.17
CA LYS A 13 5.07 15.07 -36.98
C LYS A 13 5.62 15.99 -35.87
N THR A 14 4.89 17.04 -35.51
CA THR A 14 5.22 18.01 -34.46
C THR A 14 4.59 17.69 -33.10
N PHE A 15 3.94 16.53 -32.91
CA PHE A 15 3.20 16.22 -31.67
C PHE A 15 4.05 16.38 -30.40
N ILE A 16 5.34 16.02 -30.45
CA ILE A 16 6.26 16.17 -29.30
C ILE A 16 6.62 17.65 -29.05
N ASP A 17 6.74 18.45 -30.11
CA ASP A 17 7.19 19.84 -30.05
C ASP A 17 6.08 20.80 -29.61
N SER A 18 4.90 20.68 -30.24
CA SER A 18 3.75 21.58 -30.04
C SER A 18 2.69 20.99 -29.12
N ASP A 19 2.18 19.82 -29.47
CA ASP A 19 0.87 19.37 -28.96
C ASP A 19 0.99 18.77 -27.55
N LEU A 20 2.08 18.05 -27.28
CA LEU A 20 2.40 17.47 -25.97
C LEU A 20 2.78 18.54 -24.94
N ASN A 21 3.55 19.56 -25.35
CA ASN A 21 3.84 20.72 -24.50
C ASN A 21 2.56 21.49 -24.16
N LEU A 22 1.68 21.73 -25.14
CA LEU A 22 0.38 22.35 -24.92
C LEU A 22 -0.50 21.52 -23.96
N LEU A 23 -0.49 20.20 -24.08
CA LEU A 23 -1.25 19.30 -23.21
C LEU A 23 -0.72 19.30 -21.76
N ILE A 24 0.61 19.26 -21.59
CA ILE A 24 1.27 19.43 -20.29
C ILE A 24 0.95 20.80 -19.69
N GLU A 25 1.00 21.87 -20.49
CA GLU A 25 0.65 23.23 -20.05
C GLU A 25 -0.82 23.31 -19.58
N MET A 26 -1.78 22.76 -20.33
CA MET A 26 -3.19 22.71 -19.93
C MET A 26 -3.41 21.92 -18.63
N CYS A 27 -2.66 20.84 -18.40
CA CYS A 27 -2.82 20.00 -17.20
C CYS A 27 -2.05 20.52 -15.97
N THR A 28 -0.91 21.21 -16.15
CA THR A 28 0.04 21.52 -15.06
C THR A 28 0.40 23.01 -14.94
N GLY A 29 0.13 23.82 -15.97
CA GLY A 29 0.60 25.20 -16.06
C GLY A 29 2.13 25.33 -16.09
N ILE A 30 2.83 24.34 -16.63
CA ILE A 30 4.28 24.33 -16.87
C ILE A 30 4.49 24.54 -18.37
N HIS A 31 5.20 25.60 -18.75
CA HIS A 31 5.44 25.97 -20.15
C HIS A 31 6.71 25.29 -20.68
N ASN A 32 6.68 24.82 -21.93
CA ASN A 32 7.83 24.25 -22.65
C ASN A 32 8.65 23.21 -21.86
N PHE A 33 7.97 22.30 -21.14
CA PHE A 33 8.63 21.27 -20.32
C PHE A 33 9.50 20.31 -21.15
N ILE A 34 9.12 20.05 -22.41
CA ILE A 34 9.80 19.12 -23.30
C ILE A 34 10.47 19.90 -24.44
N ASN A 35 11.80 19.85 -24.50
CA ASN A 35 12.58 20.32 -25.64
C ASN A 35 13.13 19.11 -26.43
N SER A 36 12.63 18.89 -27.64
CA SER A 36 13.05 17.77 -28.50
C SER A 36 14.50 17.88 -28.97
N GLN A 37 15.01 19.10 -29.17
CA GLN A 37 16.41 19.33 -29.52
C GLN A 37 17.30 18.93 -28.35
N GLU A 38 16.99 19.39 -27.14
CA GLU A 38 17.71 19.01 -25.90
C GLU A 38 17.73 17.48 -25.72
N MET A 39 16.57 16.82 -25.85
CA MET A 39 16.49 15.36 -25.73
C MET A 39 17.28 14.62 -26.81
N SER A 40 17.19 15.02 -28.07
CA SER A 40 17.90 14.36 -29.18
C SER A 40 19.42 14.48 -29.05
N VAL A 41 19.90 15.64 -28.60
CA VAL A 41 21.32 15.93 -28.37
C VAL A 41 21.85 15.17 -27.15
N ASN A 42 21.08 15.12 -26.05
CA ASN A 42 21.41 14.30 -24.87
C ASN A 42 21.41 12.80 -25.20
N ALA A 43 20.51 12.32 -26.07
CA ALA A 43 20.48 10.92 -26.52
C ALA A 43 21.67 10.53 -27.41
N MET A 44 22.34 11.49 -28.05
CA MET A 44 23.61 11.29 -28.77
C MET A 44 24.84 11.37 -27.84
N GLY A 45 24.64 11.52 -26.52
CA GLY A 45 25.72 11.67 -25.54
C GLY A 45 26.40 13.05 -25.54
N MET A 46 25.92 14.00 -26.34
CA MET A 46 26.43 15.36 -26.41
C MET A 46 25.71 16.26 -25.40
N TYR A 47 25.74 15.91 -24.12
CA TYR A 47 24.88 16.51 -23.10
C TYR A 47 24.97 18.04 -23.04
N THR A 48 23.81 18.70 -23.09
CA THR A 48 23.66 20.17 -22.97
C THR A 48 23.61 20.67 -21.52
N VAL A 49 23.34 19.75 -20.60
CA VAL A 49 23.25 19.94 -19.15
C VAL A 49 24.02 18.77 -18.50
N ASP A 50 24.39 18.88 -17.23
CA ASP A 50 24.95 17.78 -16.43
C ASP A 50 24.25 16.42 -16.70
N PRO A 51 24.96 15.31 -16.98
CA PRO A 51 24.34 14.05 -17.40
C PRO A 51 23.27 13.52 -16.45
N SER A 52 23.48 13.64 -15.14
CA SER A 52 22.49 13.28 -14.11
C SER A 52 21.22 14.13 -14.22
N ALA A 53 21.33 15.42 -14.57
CA ALA A 53 20.16 16.26 -14.83
C ALA A 53 19.41 15.86 -16.11
N ALA A 54 20.12 15.44 -17.16
CA ALA A 54 19.51 14.91 -18.39
C ALA A 54 18.77 13.58 -18.13
N GLU A 55 19.36 12.66 -17.35
CA GLU A 55 18.70 11.41 -16.94
C GLU A 55 17.41 11.68 -16.16
N ARG A 56 17.46 12.53 -15.12
CA ARG A 56 16.28 12.93 -14.33
C ARG A 56 15.15 13.49 -15.20
N LYS A 57 15.44 14.40 -16.13
CA LYS A 57 14.45 14.93 -17.09
C LYS A 57 13.83 13.82 -17.94
N SER A 58 14.65 12.92 -18.50
CA SER A 58 14.19 11.81 -19.35
C SER A 58 13.26 10.84 -18.60
N LEU A 59 13.57 10.53 -17.34
CA LEU A 59 12.76 9.68 -16.49
C LEU A 59 11.42 10.35 -16.17
N CYS A 60 11.42 11.65 -15.87
CA CYS A 60 10.19 12.41 -15.66
C CYS A 60 9.29 12.42 -16.90
N ILE A 61 9.86 12.60 -18.11
CA ILE A 61 9.11 12.55 -19.37
C ILE A 61 8.51 11.16 -19.61
N LEU A 62 9.25 10.09 -19.27
CA LEU A 62 8.74 8.71 -19.36
C LEU A 62 7.58 8.44 -18.38
N ILE A 63 7.62 9.02 -17.18
CA ILE A 63 6.50 8.98 -16.22
C ILE A 63 5.28 9.72 -16.78
N LEU A 64 5.44 10.94 -17.30
CA LEU A 64 4.35 11.70 -17.90
C LEU A 64 3.72 10.94 -19.07
N TRP A 65 4.53 10.32 -19.92
CA TRP A 65 4.04 9.43 -20.99
C TRP A 65 3.26 8.23 -20.46
N ALA A 66 3.72 7.56 -19.40
CA ALA A 66 3.00 6.46 -18.76
C ALA A 66 1.67 6.91 -18.15
N VAL A 67 1.59 8.15 -17.65
CA VAL A 67 0.37 8.75 -17.08
C VAL A 67 -0.63 9.09 -18.19
N PHE A 68 -0.22 9.81 -19.24
CA PHE A 68 -1.11 10.15 -20.36
C PHE A 68 -1.57 8.94 -21.18
N THR A 69 -0.80 7.84 -21.20
CA THR A 69 -1.23 6.56 -21.80
C THR A 69 -2.04 5.67 -20.86
N ASN A 70 -2.43 6.18 -19.68
CA ASN A 70 -3.17 5.48 -18.62
C ASN A 70 -2.55 4.12 -18.23
N LYS A 71 -1.25 4.10 -17.92
CA LYS A 71 -0.50 2.92 -17.46
C LYS A 71 -0.04 3.08 -16.01
N PRO A 72 -0.96 3.09 -15.02
CA PRO A 72 -0.63 3.45 -13.63
C PRO A 72 0.41 2.52 -12.99
N LYS A 73 0.44 1.22 -13.34
CA LYS A 73 1.46 0.27 -12.86
C LYS A 73 2.87 0.65 -13.32
N LEU A 74 3.02 1.13 -14.56
CA LEU A 74 4.31 1.59 -15.09
C LEU A 74 4.70 2.92 -14.47
N ALA A 75 3.75 3.85 -14.31
CA ALA A 75 4.01 5.14 -13.65
C ALA A 75 4.55 4.95 -12.22
N LYS A 76 3.97 4.03 -11.43
CA LYS A 76 4.46 3.69 -10.07
C LYS A 76 5.87 3.06 -10.10
N LEU A 77 6.14 2.15 -11.04
CA LEU A 77 7.44 1.50 -11.19
C LEU A 77 8.56 2.48 -11.59
N LEU A 78 8.23 3.50 -12.39
CA LEU A 78 9.19 4.55 -12.75
C LEU A 78 9.37 5.57 -11.62
N TRP A 79 8.29 5.89 -10.89
CA TRP A 79 8.29 6.84 -9.78
C TRP A 79 9.24 6.45 -8.64
N GLN A 80 9.30 5.17 -8.25
CA GLN A 80 10.27 4.68 -7.24
C GLN A 80 11.76 4.86 -7.65
N HIS A 81 12.03 5.14 -8.93
CA HIS A 81 13.38 5.43 -9.41
C HIS A 81 13.61 6.92 -9.70
N SER A 82 12.63 7.78 -9.41
CA SER A 82 12.76 9.23 -9.56
C SER A 82 13.51 9.86 -8.40
N ASP A 83 14.32 10.87 -8.71
CA ASP A 83 15.15 11.60 -7.75
C ASP A 83 14.37 12.66 -6.95
N GLN A 84 13.21 13.09 -7.48
CA GLN A 84 12.28 14.02 -6.82
C GLN A 84 10.88 13.39 -6.71
N PRO A 85 10.71 12.31 -5.92
CA PRO A 85 9.46 11.55 -5.84
C PRO A 85 8.27 12.41 -5.39
N ILE A 86 8.46 13.33 -4.44
CA ILE A 86 7.40 14.23 -3.96
C ILE A 86 6.89 15.14 -5.09
N HIS A 87 7.78 15.85 -5.79
CA HIS A 87 7.43 16.74 -6.90
C HIS A 87 6.68 15.98 -8.01
N VAL A 88 7.23 14.83 -8.44
CA VAL A 88 6.63 14.01 -9.51
C VAL A 88 5.25 13.48 -9.10
N ALA A 89 5.09 12.96 -7.89
CA ALA A 89 3.80 12.44 -7.43
C ALA A 89 2.71 13.52 -7.36
N LEU A 90 3.06 14.74 -6.92
CA LEU A 90 2.13 15.88 -6.91
C LEU A 90 1.71 16.30 -8.33
N ILE A 91 2.63 16.28 -9.30
CA ILE A 91 2.33 16.59 -10.71
C ILE A 91 1.45 15.50 -11.34
N VAL A 92 1.73 14.22 -11.09
CA VAL A 92 0.90 13.12 -11.57
C VAL A 92 -0.51 13.17 -10.96
N SER A 93 -0.61 13.49 -9.66
CA SER A 93 -1.90 13.72 -8.99
C SER A 93 -2.69 14.87 -9.63
N MET A 94 -2.03 15.98 -9.97
CA MET A 94 -2.59 17.15 -10.67
C MET A 94 -3.11 16.79 -12.07
N ILE A 95 -2.31 16.04 -12.85
CA ILE A 95 -2.69 15.60 -14.21
C ILE A 95 -3.93 14.71 -14.13
N TYR A 96 -3.97 13.74 -13.22
CA TYR A 96 -5.15 12.90 -13.03
C TYR A 96 -6.38 13.68 -12.51
N GLU A 97 -6.21 14.73 -11.68
CA GLU A 97 -7.34 15.62 -11.32
C GLU A 97 -7.87 16.36 -12.56
N LYS A 98 -6.98 16.91 -13.40
CA LYS A 98 -7.37 17.67 -14.60
C LYS A 98 -7.98 16.82 -15.70
N LEU A 99 -7.48 15.60 -15.93
CA LEU A 99 -8.04 14.71 -16.94
C LEU A 99 -9.50 14.33 -16.65
N GLN A 100 -9.92 14.28 -15.39
CA GLN A 100 -11.31 14.01 -15.00
C GLN A 100 -12.32 15.06 -15.51
N ASP A 101 -11.89 16.30 -15.75
CA ASP A 101 -12.77 17.35 -16.30
C ASP A 101 -13.10 17.11 -17.79
N TYR A 102 -12.28 16.32 -18.50
CA TYR A 102 -12.44 15.98 -19.92
C TYR A 102 -13.04 14.59 -20.17
N VAL A 103 -13.23 13.78 -19.12
CA VAL A 103 -13.77 12.41 -19.21
C VAL A 103 -15.27 12.40 -18.90
N ASN A 104 -16.05 11.94 -19.87
CA ASN A 104 -17.51 11.79 -19.75
C ASN A 104 -17.94 10.47 -19.06
N ASP A 105 -17.12 9.43 -19.12
CA ASP A 105 -17.41 8.13 -18.50
C ASP A 105 -17.21 8.19 -16.97
N SER A 106 -18.26 7.90 -16.21
CA SER A 106 -18.22 7.91 -14.74
C SER A 106 -17.24 6.91 -14.15
N ASN A 107 -17.03 5.74 -14.78
CA ASN A 107 -16.17 4.68 -14.26
C ASN A 107 -14.70 5.08 -14.41
N VAL A 108 -14.31 5.51 -15.61
CA VAL A 108 -12.96 6.04 -15.87
C VAL A 108 -12.70 7.29 -15.03
N LYS A 109 -13.70 8.17 -14.84
CA LYS A 109 -13.58 9.33 -13.96
C LYS A 109 -13.35 8.96 -12.50
N GLN A 110 -14.00 7.90 -11.98
CA GLN A 110 -13.73 7.38 -10.64
C GLN A 110 -12.34 6.73 -10.54
N GLU A 111 -11.89 5.99 -11.56
CA GLU A 111 -10.53 5.42 -11.60
C GLU A 111 -9.44 6.51 -11.60
N LEU A 112 -9.59 7.55 -12.41
CA LEU A 112 -8.67 8.69 -12.40
C LEU A 112 -8.70 9.44 -11.05
N TYR A 113 -9.85 9.47 -10.36
CA TYR A 113 -9.97 10.06 -9.03
C TYR A 113 -9.23 9.24 -7.95
N THR A 114 -9.36 7.90 -7.97
CA THR A 114 -8.62 7.04 -7.03
C THR A 114 -7.12 7.07 -7.32
N LEU A 115 -6.70 7.09 -8.59
CA LEU A 115 -5.29 7.26 -8.96
C LEU A 115 -4.73 8.62 -8.54
N SER A 116 -5.47 9.72 -8.75
CA SER A 116 -5.08 11.07 -8.30
C SER A 116 -4.86 11.12 -6.78
N ARG A 117 -5.77 10.52 -6.00
CA ARG A 117 -5.63 10.39 -4.54
C ARG A 117 -4.45 9.52 -4.14
N GLU A 118 -4.25 8.37 -4.79
CA GLU A 118 -3.15 7.48 -4.45
C GLU A 118 -1.78 8.14 -4.68
N PHE A 119 -1.59 8.87 -5.79
CA PHE A 119 -0.36 9.65 -6.00
C PHE A 119 -0.19 10.79 -4.98
N SER A 120 -1.29 11.42 -4.53
CA SER A 120 -1.26 12.38 -3.43
C SER A 120 -0.82 11.76 -2.10
N GLU A 121 -1.33 10.57 -1.78
CA GLU A 121 -0.97 9.80 -0.59
C GLU A 121 0.51 9.39 -0.66
N MET A 122 1.01 8.92 -1.81
CA MET A 122 2.45 8.60 -1.97
C MET A 122 3.36 9.81 -1.72
N ALA A 123 3.01 11.00 -2.23
CA ALA A 123 3.76 12.23 -1.93
C ALA A 123 3.76 12.57 -0.43
N THR A 124 2.63 12.37 0.24
CA THR A 124 2.44 12.70 1.65
C THR A 124 3.18 11.71 2.56
N SER A 125 3.12 10.40 2.25
CA SER A 125 3.80 9.35 3.02
C SER A 125 5.32 9.44 2.93
N VAL A 126 5.88 9.74 1.74
CA VAL A 126 7.34 9.95 1.59
C VAL A 126 7.80 11.19 2.36
N LEU A 127 6.98 12.25 2.41
CA LEU A 127 7.26 13.43 3.23
C LEU A 127 7.18 13.12 4.74
N ASP A 128 6.21 12.33 5.18
CA ASP A 128 6.08 11.91 6.59
C ASP A 128 7.28 11.04 7.02
N ALA A 129 7.64 10.03 6.22
CA ALA A 129 8.80 9.19 6.47
C ALA A 129 10.10 10.01 6.59
N SER A 130 10.33 10.98 5.69
CA SER A 130 11.49 11.87 5.78
C SER A 130 11.38 12.87 6.95
N TYR A 131 10.19 13.34 7.31
CA TYR A 131 10.02 14.24 8.45
C TYR A 131 10.36 13.58 9.79
N ARG A 132 10.04 12.27 9.92
CA ARG A 132 10.39 11.43 11.07
C ARG A 132 11.89 11.10 11.15
N ASP A 133 12.55 10.91 10.00
CA ASP A 133 13.99 10.61 9.92
C ASP A 133 14.87 11.87 10.00
N SER A 134 14.60 12.88 9.17
CA SER A 134 15.38 14.11 9.11
C SER A 134 14.53 15.33 8.72
N SER A 135 13.92 15.97 9.72
CA SER A 135 13.08 17.18 9.57
C SER A 135 13.72 18.31 8.74
N CYS A 136 15.04 18.49 8.77
CA CYS A 136 15.74 19.48 7.95
C CYS A 136 15.62 19.20 6.44
N ARG A 137 15.96 17.97 6.00
CA ARG A 137 15.85 17.57 4.58
C ARG A 137 14.41 17.70 4.07
N ALA A 138 13.44 17.37 4.91
CA ALA A 138 12.03 17.54 4.60
C ALA A 138 11.67 19.02 4.36
N TYR A 139 12.25 19.98 5.11
CA TYR A 139 12.08 21.40 4.83
C TYR A 139 12.81 21.86 3.57
N ASP A 140 14.02 21.35 3.32
CA ASP A 140 14.82 21.71 2.15
C ASP A 140 14.07 21.39 0.85
N VAL A 141 13.50 20.17 0.73
CA VAL A 141 12.62 19.78 -0.41
C VAL A 141 11.39 20.68 -0.55
N LEU A 142 10.76 21.09 0.55
CA LEU A 142 9.58 21.97 0.48
C LEU A 142 9.95 23.38 0.01
N SER A 143 11.20 23.80 0.19
CA SER A 143 11.74 25.07 -0.29
C SER A 143 12.53 24.99 -1.60
N GLU A 144 12.73 23.80 -2.17
CA GLU A 144 13.50 23.63 -3.41
C GLU A 144 12.79 24.29 -4.60
N GLU A 145 13.46 25.24 -5.26
CA GLU A 145 13.03 25.83 -6.54
C GLU A 145 13.91 25.25 -7.66
N THR A 146 13.33 24.41 -8.53
CA THR A 146 14.07 23.84 -9.68
C THR A 146 13.61 24.42 -11.01
N SER A 147 14.56 24.56 -11.94
CA SER A 147 14.28 24.95 -13.33
C SER A 147 13.30 24.00 -14.03
N ASP A 148 13.38 22.72 -13.70
CA ASP A 148 12.61 21.64 -14.33
C ASP A 148 11.09 21.83 -14.11
N TRP A 149 10.68 22.35 -12.95
CA TRP A 149 9.27 22.63 -12.61
C TRP A 149 8.89 24.12 -12.75
N SER A 150 9.59 24.88 -13.60
CA SER A 150 9.40 26.33 -13.79
C SER A 150 9.58 27.17 -12.51
N TYR A 151 10.56 26.81 -11.67
CA TYR A 151 10.87 27.47 -10.39
C TYR A 151 9.68 27.48 -9.40
N LYS A 152 8.82 26.46 -9.46
CA LYS A 152 7.76 26.24 -8.46
C LYS A 152 8.29 25.30 -7.37
N THR A 153 8.05 25.64 -6.11
CA THR A 153 8.30 24.76 -4.96
C THR A 153 7.33 23.58 -4.94
N ALA A 154 7.68 22.49 -4.25
CA ALA A 154 6.77 21.37 -3.99
C ALA A 154 5.42 21.84 -3.40
N VAL A 155 5.45 22.87 -2.54
CA VAL A 155 4.25 23.44 -1.89
C VAL A 155 3.38 24.22 -2.89
N ASP A 156 4.01 25.00 -3.79
CA ASP A 156 3.28 25.67 -4.89
C ASP A 156 2.68 24.67 -5.89
N ILE A 157 3.35 23.55 -6.16
CA ILE A 157 2.80 22.46 -6.98
C ILE A 157 1.60 21.81 -6.28
N ALA A 158 1.72 21.46 -5.00
CA ALA A 158 0.62 20.90 -4.21
C ALA A 158 -0.60 21.83 -4.15
N ALA A 159 -0.37 23.15 -4.04
CA ALA A 159 -1.44 24.15 -4.05
C ALA A 159 -2.14 24.26 -5.42
N ASN A 160 -1.38 24.19 -6.52
CA ASN A 160 -1.93 24.15 -7.87
C ASN A 160 -2.73 22.86 -8.13
N ALA A 161 -2.28 21.72 -7.56
CA ALA A 161 -2.97 20.44 -7.54
C ALA A 161 -4.14 20.37 -6.54
N LYS A 162 -4.48 21.49 -5.87
CA LYS A 162 -5.50 21.59 -4.81
C LYS A 162 -5.36 20.50 -3.72
N ASN A 163 -4.14 19.99 -3.52
CA ASN A 163 -3.90 18.82 -2.70
C ASN A 163 -3.96 19.18 -1.22
N ARG A 164 -5.14 19.03 -0.64
CA ARG A 164 -5.42 19.37 0.76
C ARG A 164 -4.65 18.48 1.73
N THR A 165 -4.54 17.18 1.44
CA THR A 165 -3.91 16.20 2.35
C THR A 165 -2.44 16.51 2.57
N PHE A 166 -1.68 16.72 1.48
CA PHE A 166 -0.28 17.09 1.53
C PHE A 166 -0.05 18.42 2.25
N LEU A 167 -0.86 19.44 1.97
CA LEU A 167 -0.75 20.76 2.60
C LEU A 167 -1.22 20.79 4.07
N SER A 168 -2.09 19.88 4.49
CA SER A 168 -2.49 19.72 5.89
C SER A 168 -1.47 18.96 6.75
N HIS A 169 -0.45 18.34 6.14
CA HIS A 169 0.59 17.60 6.83
C HIS A 169 1.35 18.48 7.85
N THR A 170 1.77 17.89 8.97
CA THR A 170 2.42 18.59 10.09
C THR A 170 3.71 19.28 9.66
N CYS A 171 4.55 18.61 8.86
CA CYS A 171 5.77 19.18 8.27
C CYS A 171 5.44 20.45 7.45
N CYS A 172 4.48 20.37 6.53
CA CYS A 172 4.02 21.50 5.72
C CYS A 172 3.49 22.65 6.57
N GLN A 173 2.77 22.38 7.65
CA GLN A 173 2.24 23.42 8.55
C GLN A 173 3.32 24.05 9.45
N LYS A 174 4.35 23.30 9.85
CA LYS A 174 5.51 23.83 10.61
C LYS A 174 6.44 24.64 9.69
N TRP A 175 6.68 24.17 8.46
CA TRP A 175 7.33 24.92 7.38
C TRP A 175 6.57 26.22 7.06
N LEU A 176 5.24 26.16 6.92
CA LEU A 176 4.40 27.34 6.66
C LEU A 176 4.45 28.36 7.81
N SER A 177 4.56 27.88 9.05
CA SER A 177 4.73 28.74 10.23
C SER A 177 6.11 29.42 10.21
N ASN A 178 7.16 28.70 9.83
CA ASN A 178 8.49 29.26 9.59
C ASN A 178 8.48 30.29 8.44
N LEU A 179 7.74 30.05 7.35
CA LEU A 179 7.58 31.00 6.24
C LEU A 179 6.82 32.26 6.69
N PHE A 180 5.79 32.11 7.53
CA PHE A 180 5.00 33.23 8.05
C PHE A 180 5.81 34.11 9.03
N LEU A 181 6.68 33.50 9.84
CA LEU A 181 7.67 34.21 10.65
C LEU A 181 8.78 34.82 9.77
N GLY A 182 9.18 34.15 8.69
CA GLY A 182 10.26 34.57 7.80
C GLY A 182 11.63 34.56 8.51
N ASN A 183 12.32 35.70 8.42
CA ASN A 183 13.69 35.86 8.93
C ASN A 183 13.75 36.29 10.41
N ILE A 184 12.62 36.31 11.12
CA ILE A 184 12.56 36.53 12.58
C ILE A 184 12.21 35.24 13.34
N ARG A 185 12.79 35.06 14.52
CA ARG A 185 12.36 34.11 15.55
C ARG A 185 11.97 34.89 16.80
N ILE A 186 10.78 34.63 17.33
CA ILE A 186 10.27 35.25 18.56
C ILE A 186 10.85 34.47 19.75
N ARG A 187 11.23 35.17 20.82
CA ARG A 187 11.71 34.59 22.08
C ARG A 187 10.57 34.55 23.10
N ASP A 188 10.41 33.41 23.75
CA ASP A 188 9.56 33.27 24.92
C ASP A 188 10.37 33.51 26.19
N LEU A 189 10.56 34.80 26.49
CA LEU A 189 11.19 35.25 27.72
C LEU A 189 10.17 35.20 28.88
N THR A 190 10.23 34.13 29.67
CA THR A 190 9.34 33.87 30.80
C THR A 190 9.74 34.67 32.05
N TRP A 191 9.40 35.97 32.07
CA TRP A 191 9.49 36.78 33.28
C TRP A 191 8.37 36.45 34.28
N GLY A 192 8.47 35.26 34.92
CA GLY A 192 7.91 34.81 36.21
C GLY A 192 6.42 34.96 36.56
N VAL A 193 5.75 36.00 36.07
CA VAL A 193 4.39 36.44 36.46
C VAL A 193 3.60 36.97 35.24
N VAL A 194 4.24 37.40 34.16
CA VAL A 194 3.55 38.01 32.99
C VAL A 194 4.02 37.42 31.66
N THR A 195 3.19 36.58 31.06
CA THR A 195 3.36 36.06 29.68
C THR A 195 2.59 36.95 28.69
N PHE A 196 3.32 37.71 27.87
CA PHE A 196 2.69 38.51 26.81
C PHE A 196 2.32 37.65 25.58
N PRO A 197 1.12 37.80 25.00
CA PRO A 197 0.75 37.11 23.76
C PRO A 197 1.72 37.42 22.61
N GLN A 198 2.01 36.41 21.75
CA GLN A 198 2.95 36.56 20.63
C GLN A 198 2.59 37.73 19.69
N TRP A 199 1.30 37.95 19.42
CA TRP A 199 0.84 39.07 18.60
C TRP A 199 1.23 40.44 19.18
N PHE A 200 1.14 40.58 20.51
CA PHE A 200 1.51 41.80 21.22
C PHE A 200 3.02 42.03 21.15
N LYS A 201 3.82 40.97 21.33
CA LYS A 201 5.28 41.03 21.15
C LYS A 201 5.67 41.56 19.76
N VAL A 202 5.09 40.98 18.70
CA VAL A 202 5.37 41.36 17.29
C VAL A 202 4.97 42.81 17.00
N VAL A 203 3.74 43.20 17.36
CA VAL A 203 3.24 44.57 17.16
C VAL A 203 4.13 45.58 17.88
N LEU A 204 4.47 45.31 19.14
CA LEU A 204 5.23 46.22 19.98
C LEU A 204 6.70 46.33 19.50
N CYS A 205 7.29 45.28 18.94
CA CYS A 205 8.60 45.32 18.25
C CYS A 205 8.57 45.97 16.85
N ALA A 206 7.41 46.06 16.20
CA ALA A 206 7.27 46.70 14.89
C ALA A 206 7.27 48.23 14.99
N PHE A 207 6.67 48.77 16.07
CA PHE A 207 6.57 50.21 16.32
C PHE A 207 7.64 50.76 17.28
N LEU A 208 8.23 49.94 18.16
CA LEU A 208 9.26 50.35 19.12
C LEU A 208 10.57 49.58 18.91
N ILE A 209 11.70 50.29 19.00
CA ILE A 209 13.04 49.73 18.74
C ILE A 209 13.57 48.92 19.95
N PHE A 210 13.42 49.42 21.18
CA PHE A 210 13.95 48.74 22.38
C PHE A 210 13.45 47.28 22.56
N PRO A 211 12.15 46.96 22.39
CA PRO A 211 11.62 45.60 22.54
C PRO A 211 12.15 44.59 21.52
N MET A 212 12.55 45.06 20.33
CA MET A 212 13.14 44.24 19.26
C MET A 212 14.39 43.48 19.74
N TYR A 213 15.22 44.11 20.58
CA TYR A 213 16.42 43.49 21.16
C TYR A 213 16.11 42.44 22.24
N ILE A 214 14.94 42.52 22.86
CA ILE A 214 14.53 41.63 23.96
C ILE A 214 13.85 40.38 23.42
N TRP A 215 12.89 40.56 22.50
CA TRP A 215 11.98 39.50 22.08
C TRP A 215 12.27 38.86 20.73
N ILE A 216 13.20 39.38 19.91
CA ILE A 216 13.38 38.88 18.54
C ILE A 216 14.85 38.57 18.20
N ARG A 217 15.09 37.37 17.64
CA ARG A 217 16.35 36.96 17.02
C ARG A 217 16.18 36.97 15.50
N PHE A 218 17.11 37.59 14.78
CA PHE A 218 17.11 37.60 13.31
C PHE A 218 17.91 36.42 12.78
N LYS A 219 17.41 35.76 11.74
CA LYS A 219 18.19 34.84 10.91
C LYS A 219 19.00 35.68 9.91
N MET A 220 20.30 35.43 9.83
CA MET A 220 21.18 35.94 8.76
C MET A 220 21.57 34.75 7.89
N ASP A 221 21.50 34.89 6.58
CA ASP A 221 22.18 33.96 5.68
C ASP A 221 23.70 34.23 5.75
N PRO A 222 24.55 33.20 5.83
CA PRO A 222 26.00 33.38 5.90
C PRO A 222 26.56 33.82 4.54
N LEU A 223 26.51 35.13 4.27
CA LEU A 223 27.34 35.70 3.22
C LEU A 223 28.82 35.64 3.66
N HIS A 224 29.61 34.86 2.91
CA HIS A 224 31.07 34.91 2.84
C HIS A 224 31.90 34.04 3.82
N SER A 225 31.65 32.72 3.85
CA SER A 225 32.63 31.73 4.35
C SER A 225 32.72 30.48 3.47
N TRP A 226 33.13 30.66 2.20
CA TRP A 226 33.55 29.55 1.34
C TRP A 226 35.06 29.37 1.53
N ASP A 227 35.47 28.24 2.13
CA ASP A 227 36.72 27.49 1.85
C ASP A 227 37.18 26.54 2.99
N LEU A 228 36.49 26.45 4.14
CA LEU A 228 36.87 25.47 5.17
C LEU A 228 35.69 24.85 5.95
N GLN A 229 35.01 23.88 5.34
CA GLN A 229 34.19 22.90 6.07
C GLN A 229 34.14 21.56 5.30
N ILE A 230 35.29 20.87 5.27
CA ILE A 230 35.34 19.44 4.94
C ILE A 230 35.29 18.66 6.25
N ALA A 231 34.24 17.84 6.40
CA ALA A 231 34.14 16.74 7.35
C ALA A 231 34.43 17.04 8.84
N THR A 232 33.44 17.58 9.56
CA THR A 232 32.94 17.06 10.85
C THR A 232 31.74 17.88 11.28
N ASP A 233 30.68 17.19 11.69
CA ASP A 233 29.69 17.54 12.73
C ASP A 233 28.38 16.79 12.41
N ALA A 234 28.35 15.53 12.86
CA ALA A 234 27.12 14.86 13.23
C ALA A 234 26.85 15.16 14.72
N ASP A 235 25.58 15.13 15.10
CA ASP A 235 25.07 15.19 16.47
C ASP A 235 25.47 16.41 17.31
N SER A 236 24.59 17.42 17.30
CA SER A 236 24.42 18.33 18.44
C SER A 236 22.92 18.49 18.72
N ASP A 237 22.47 17.89 19.83
CA ASP A 237 21.08 17.94 20.30
C ASP A 237 20.57 19.37 20.46
N ASP A 238 19.43 19.68 19.84
CA ASP A 238 18.59 20.84 20.18
C ASP A 238 17.09 20.43 20.30
N GLU A 239 16.84 19.13 20.56
CA GLU A 239 15.53 18.62 20.99
C GLU A 239 15.36 18.69 22.52
N ARG A 240 15.24 19.93 23.03
CA ARG A 240 14.72 20.15 24.39
C ARG A 240 14.03 21.51 24.51
N ASP A 241 12.82 21.60 23.95
CA ASP A 241 11.67 22.30 24.52
C ASP A 241 10.40 21.96 23.70
N GLU A 242 9.22 22.11 24.33
CA GLU A 242 7.87 21.75 23.82
C GLU A 242 7.50 20.25 23.80
N ARG A 243 7.51 19.62 24.99
CA ARG A 243 6.53 18.58 25.35
C ARG A 243 5.63 19.09 26.49
N ASP A 244 4.39 19.40 26.15
CA ASP A 244 3.20 19.61 27.00
C ASP A 244 2.01 19.67 26.00
N GLY A 245 0.91 18.92 26.08
CA GLY A 245 0.48 17.80 26.92
C GLY A 245 -0.83 17.21 26.32
N GLU A 246 -1.38 16.13 26.89
CA GLU A 246 -2.51 15.31 26.36
C GLU A 246 -2.09 14.44 25.13
N ASP A 247 -2.12 13.11 25.13
CA ASP A 247 -2.70 12.10 26.05
C ASP A 247 -1.73 10.94 26.36
N ASP A 248 -1.81 10.39 27.58
CA ASP A 248 -1.23 9.08 27.94
C ASP A 248 -2.22 7.95 27.62
N ILE A 249 -1.76 6.88 26.94
CA ILE A 249 -2.10 5.47 27.21
C ILE A 249 -0.97 4.57 26.67
N LEU A 250 -0.20 4.03 27.61
CA LEU A 250 0.46 2.71 27.66
C LEU A 250 0.82 1.98 26.34
N ILE A 251 2.10 1.61 26.20
CA ILE A 251 2.57 0.21 26.21
C ILE A 251 4.07 0.14 26.54
N GLU A 252 4.49 -0.97 27.15
CA GLU A 252 5.77 -1.15 27.86
C GLU A 252 7.01 -1.30 26.97
N SER A 253 8.16 -1.02 27.59
CA SER A 253 9.51 -1.36 27.12
C SER A 253 9.84 -2.86 27.22
N ASN A 254 10.61 -3.39 26.26
CA ASN A 254 11.80 -4.25 26.45
C ASN A 254 12.30 -4.78 25.08
N GLN A 255 13.53 -4.52 24.62
CA GLN A 255 14.89 -4.94 25.04
C GLN A 255 15.49 -5.99 24.08
N GLY A 256 16.76 -5.81 23.70
CA GLY A 256 17.58 -6.73 22.91
C GLY A 256 18.25 -6.01 21.73
N LYS A 257 19.55 -5.67 21.75
CA LYS A 257 20.73 -6.56 21.54
C LYS A 257 20.75 -7.19 20.14
N GLU A 258 21.87 -7.27 19.41
CA GLU A 258 23.24 -6.71 19.50
C GLU A 258 23.93 -7.15 18.18
N SER A 259 24.96 -6.44 17.67
CA SER A 259 25.95 -6.95 16.67
C SER A 259 25.39 -7.33 15.25
N ASP A 260 26.14 -7.37 14.14
CA ASP A 260 27.58 -7.15 13.89
C ASP A 260 27.89 -6.82 12.41
N PHE A 261 29.01 -6.12 12.13
CA PHE A 261 30.01 -6.35 11.03
C PHE A 261 29.58 -6.75 9.57
N ILE A 262 30.14 -6.34 8.41
CA ILE A 262 31.39 -5.71 7.89
C ILE A 262 31.07 -4.93 6.58
N ARG A 263 31.82 -3.86 6.23
CA ARG A 263 32.16 -3.55 4.81
C ARG A 263 33.65 -3.20 4.64
N PRO A 264 34.30 -3.60 3.52
CA PRO A 264 35.77 -3.63 3.40
C PRO A 264 36.42 -2.32 2.89
N LYS A 265 37.74 -2.22 3.08
CA LYS A 265 38.62 -1.16 2.57
C LYS A 265 39.24 -1.50 1.20
N GLY A 266 39.55 -0.47 0.42
CA GLY A 266 40.46 -0.49 -0.74
C GLY A 266 40.32 0.82 -1.54
N SER A 267 41.10 1.88 -1.29
CA SER A 267 42.53 2.11 -1.53
C SER A 267 42.88 2.78 -2.88
N ILE A 268 43.04 4.11 -2.81
CA ILE A 268 44.17 4.90 -3.33
C ILE A 268 44.33 5.11 -4.86
N ALA A 269 44.34 6.40 -5.26
CA ALA A 269 45.26 6.95 -6.24
C ALA A 269 45.58 8.43 -5.89
N TYR A 270 46.87 8.79 -5.83
CA TYR A 270 47.37 10.14 -5.51
C TYR A 270 47.63 10.98 -6.77
N LEU A 271 47.65 12.31 -6.63
CA LEU A 271 48.64 13.16 -7.32
C LEU A 271 48.91 14.48 -6.55
N LYS A 272 50.19 14.63 -6.11
CA LYS A 272 51.05 15.84 -5.89
C LYS A 272 50.42 17.25 -5.90
N SER A 273 50.89 18.30 -5.22
CA SER A 273 52.03 18.63 -4.30
C SER A 273 51.91 20.16 -3.97
N ASN A 274 52.50 20.83 -2.98
CA ASN A 274 53.56 20.61 -1.96
C ASN A 274 53.22 21.57 -0.75
N ASP A 275 54.01 21.90 0.28
CA ASP A 275 55.42 21.66 0.70
C ASP A 275 55.50 21.71 2.25
N LYS A 276 56.51 21.04 2.83
CA LYS A 276 57.15 21.13 4.19
C LYS A 276 56.51 22.05 5.27
N ILE A 277 56.39 21.65 6.54
CA ILE A 277 57.50 21.42 7.50
C ILE A 277 57.02 20.53 8.68
N SER A 278 57.91 19.67 9.20
CA SER A 278 57.79 18.84 10.41
C SER A 278 58.75 19.37 11.52
N PRO A 279 59.02 18.68 12.65
CA PRO A 279 58.24 17.69 13.43
C PRO A 279 58.09 18.11 14.92
N PHE A 280 57.28 17.42 15.73
CA PHE A 280 57.75 16.60 16.87
C PHE A 280 56.62 15.84 17.57
N ASP A 281 57.02 14.82 18.34
CA ASP A 281 56.21 13.71 18.83
C ASP A 281 56.27 13.59 20.36
N PHE A 282 55.44 12.70 20.92
CA PHE A 282 55.36 12.10 22.26
C PHE A 282 54.25 12.54 23.23
N GLY A 283 53.59 11.49 23.77
CA GLY A 283 53.43 11.36 25.22
C GLY A 283 52.00 11.22 25.73
N HIS A 284 51.54 9.99 25.94
CA HIS A 284 50.38 9.72 26.79
C HIS A 284 50.61 10.20 28.23
N GLY A 285 49.57 10.77 28.86
CA GLY A 285 49.40 10.71 30.32
C GLY A 285 48.96 12.02 30.97
N HIS A 286 47.77 11.99 31.60
CA HIS A 286 47.33 12.90 32.67
C HIS A 286 47.40 14.42 32.41
N HIS A 287 46.32 14.99 31.85
CA HIS A 287 45.72 16.24 32.39
C HIS A 287 44.23 16.39 32.01
N ARG A 288 43.40 15.44 32.46
CA ARG A 288 41.93 15.42 32.23
C ARG A 288 41.15 16.45 33.09
N GLU A 289 41.78 17.56 33.47
CA GLU A 289 41.19 18.60 34.34
C GLU A 289 41.44 20.05 33.85
N GLN A 290 42.30 20.28 32.85
CA GLN A 290 42.51 21.63 32.30
C GLN A 290 41.70 21.91 31.03
N VAL A 291 41.33 20.87 30.26
CA VAL A 291 40.48 21.00 29.06
C VAL A 291 39.05 21.45 29.40
N ALA A 292 38.59 21.22 30.64
CA ALA A 292 37.30 21.74 31.14
C ALA A 292 37.23 23.28 31.17
N THR A 293 38.36 23.99 31.07
CA THR A 293 38.39 25.47 30.99
C THR A 293 38.41 26.01 29.55
N LEU A 294 38.91 25.23 28.57
CA LEU A 294 38.90 25.61 27.15
C LEU A 294 37.62 25.17 26.42
N LEU A 295 36.90 24.16 26.91
CA LEU A 295 35.58 23.80 26.40
C LEU A 295 34.47 24.80 26.78
N ARG A 296 34.80 25.87 27.52
CA ARG A 296 33.86 26.95 27.89
C ARG A 296 33.78 28.08 26.85
N GLU A 297 34.52 28.01 25.74
CA GLU A 297 34.52 29.02 24.66
C GLU A 297 33.86 28.56 23.35
N LYS A 298 33.31 27.34 23.27
CA LYS A 298 32.71 26.80 22.03
C LYS A 298 31.19 26.85 21.92
N GLU A 299 30.49 27.24 22.98
CA GLU A 299 29.16 27.82 22.87
C GLU A 299 29.30 29.35 22.88
N VAL A 300 28.32 30.08 22.34
CA VAL A 300 28.32 31.56 22.21
C VAL A 300 29.10 32.10 20.99
N PHE A 301 28.80 31.59 19.79
CA PHE A 301 28.81 32.48 18.62
C PHE A 301 27.64 33.48 18.73
N ILE A 302 27.87 34.60 19.43
CA ILE A 302 27.01 35.78 19.30
C ILE A 302 27.24 36.33 17.90
N HIS A 303 26.31 36.06 16.98
CA HIS A 303 26.12 36.95 15.84
C HIS A 303 25.82 38.34 16.38
N SER A 304 26.69 39.31 16.08
CA SER A 304 26.41 40.72 16.34
C SER A 304 25.06 41.08 15.71
N PRO A 305 24.14 41.75 16.42
CA PRO A 305 22.87 42.15 15.83
C PRO A 305 23.15 43.01 14.59
N PRO A 306 22.44 42.79 13.47
CA PRO A 306 22.65 43.57 12.25
C PRO A 306 22.36 45.04 12.52
N PRO A 307 22.85 45.98 11.69
CA PRO A 307 22.60 47.40 11.88
C PRO A 307 21.10 47.71 11.96
N LEU A 308 20.72 48.70 12.78
CA LEU A 308 19.32 49.04 13.09
C LEU A 308 18.40 49.13 11.86
N TYR A 309 18.88 49.71 10.74
CA TYR A 309 18.09 49.80 9.51
C TYR A 309 17.73 48.43 8.93
N GLN A 310 18.64 47.45 9.03
CA GLN A 310 18.46 46.08 8.54
C GLN A 310 17.56 45.28 9.49
N MET A 311 17.67 45.50 10.81
CA MET A 311 16.71 44.94 11.77
C MET A 311 15.29 45.42 11.48
N ILE A 312 15.11 46.74 11.28
CA ILE A 312 13.81 47.34 10.93
C ILE A 312 13.30 46.82 9.59
N TYR A 313 14.17 46.73 8.57
CA TYR A 313 13.80 46.16 7.28
C TYR A 313 13.31 44.71 7.40
N LEU A 314 14.04 43.86 8.11
CA LEU A 314 13.68 42.45 8.33
C LEU A 314 12.41 42.28 9.17
N MET A 315 12.16 43.21 10.11
CA MET A 315 10.92 43.24 10.89
C MET A 315 9.70 43.51 9.99
N TRP A 316 9.79 44.54 9.14
CA TRP A 316 8.69 44.98 8.29
C TRP A 316 8.56 44.14 7.00
N SER A 317 9.59 43.36 6.63
CA SER A 317 9.51 42.37 5.56
C SER A 317 8.88 41.03 6.02
N ALA A 318 8.90 40.73 7.32
CA ALA A 318 8.32 39.50 7.87
C ALA A 318 6.78 39.43 7.67
N PRO A 319 6.22 38.33 7.11
CA PRO A 319 4.79 38.24 6.81
C PRO A 319 3.87 38.36 8.05
N ILE A 320 4.29 37.83 9.20
CA ILE A 320 3.56 37.97 10.46
C ILE A 320 3.45 39.43 10.91
N THR A 321 4.49 40.23 10.73
CA THR A 321 4.47 41.67 11.04
C THR A 321 3.56 42.42 10.08
N LYS A 322 3.62 42.09 8.77
CA LYS A 322 2.67 42.62 7.78
C LYS A 322 1.23 42.27 8.14
N PHE A 323 0.96 41.05 8.60
CA PHE A 323 -0.39 40.64 9.02
C PHE A 323 -0.95 41.56 10.12
N TRP A 324 -0.25 41.66 11.25
CA TRP A 324 -0.73 42.43 12.40
C TRP A 324 -0.79 43.94 12.14
N THR A 325 0.21 44.50 11.44
CA THR A 325 0.19 45.92 11.06
C THR A 325 -0.96 46.24 10.10
N PHE A 326 -1.16 45.46 9.03
CA PHE A 326 -2.30 45.67 8.12
C PHE A 326 -3.64 45.53 8.84
N GLN A 327 -3.78 44.61 9.80
CA GLN A 327 -5.00 44.46 10.60
C GLN A 327 -5.26 45.71 11.47
N ILE A 328 -4.24 46.21 12.19
CA ILE A 328 -4.35 47.41 13.03
C ILE A 328 -4.68 48.65 12.19
N PHE A 329 -3.96 48.89 11.08
CA PHE A 329 -4.25 50.01 10.19
C PHE A 329 -5.66 49.92 9.58
N TYR A 330 -6.16 48.71 9.27
CA TYR A 330 -7.55 48.53 8.81
C TYR A 330 -8.58 48.81 9.91
N MET A 331 -8.30 48.44 11.17
CA MET A 331 -9.16 48.81 12.31
C MET A 331 -9.20 50.32 12.56
N ILE A 332 -8.07 51.01 12.42
CA ILE A 332 -7.99 52.48 12.50
C ILE A 332 -8.82 53.11 11.36
N TYR A 333 -8.68 52.61 10.12
CA TYR A 333 -9.51 53.00 8.98
C TYR A 333 -11.01 52.82 9.26
N LEU A 334 -11.43 51.67 9.81
CA LEU A 334 -12.83 51.45 10.21
C LEU A 334 -13.29 52.43 11.29
N GLY A 335 -12.40 52.81 12.22
CA GLY A 335 -12.67 53.85 13.22
C GLY A 335 -12.96 55.21 12.59
N PHE A 336 -12.08 55.68 11.69
CA PHE A 336 -12.32 56.91 10.92
C PHE A 336 -13.58 56.85 10.06
N PHE A 337 -13.85 55.71 9.42
CA PHE A 337 -15.04 55.56 8.59
C PHE A 337 -16.33 55.50 9.43
N SER A 338 -16.29 54.87 10.61
CA SER A 338 -17.40 54.90 11.57
C SER A 338 -17.66 56.33 12.06
N MET A 339 -16.61 57.09 12.34
CA MET A 339 -16.71 58.52 12.67
C MET A 339 -17.34 59.34 11.54
N ALA A 340 -16.98 59.05 10.28
CA ALA A 340 -17.61 59.68 9.10
C ALA A 340 -19.11 59.39 8.99
N VAL A 341 -19.52 58.13 9.22
CA VAL A 341 -20.93 57.71 9.14
C VAL A 341 -21.76 58.29 10.28
N LEU A 342 -21.21 58.34 11.50
CA LEU A 342 -21.91 58.88 12.66
C LEU A 342 -22.15 60.39 12.56
N TRP A 343 -21.22 61.15 11.97
CA TRP A 343 -21.37 62.59 11.77
C TRP A 343 -22.69 62.95 11.04
N PRO A 344 -23.36 64.07 11.37
CA PRO A 344 -24.44 64.63 10.56
C PRO A 344 -24.09 64.75 9.07
N SER A 345 -25.08 64.63 8.18
CA SER A 345 -24.86 64.59 6.72
C SER A 345 -24.19 65.85 6.15
N CYS A 346 -24.18 66.96 6.89
CA CYS A 346 -23.36 68.16 6.60
C CYS A 346 -21.91 67.97 7.11
N GLY A 347 -21.29 66.84 6.77
CA GLY A 347 -20.07 66.34 7.41
C GLY A 347 -18.80 67.18 7.22
N ASN A 348 -17.75 66.83 7.97
CA ASN A 348 -16.44 67.45 7.82
C ASN A 348 -15.73 66.93 6.54
N LYS A 349 -15.57 67.82 5.56
CA LYS A 349 -14.93 67.53 4.26
C LYS A 349 -13.53 66.90 4.41
N GLU A 350 -12.72 67.36 5.37
CA GLU A 350 -11.37 66.83 5.58
C GLU A 350 -11.39 65.35 5.97
N LEU A 351 -12.30 64.99 6.88
CA LEU A 351 -12.44 63.60 7.35
C LEU A 351 -13.00 62.70 6.23
N ASP A 352 -13.93 63.21 5.43
CA ASP A 352 -14.47 62.49 4.28
C ASP A 352 -13.41 62.31 3.16
N ILE A 353 -12.52 63.29 2.95
CA ILE A 353 -11.37 63.20 2.03
C ILE A 353 -10.33 62.19 2.55
N ILE A 354 -10.06 62.16 3.86
CA ILE A 354 -9.17 61.16 4.48
C ILE A 354 -9.73 59.75 4.27
N VAL A 355 -11.02 59.52 4.54
CA VAL A 355 -11.65 58.21 4.33
C VAL A 355 -11.71 57.84 2.85
N CYS A 356 -12.01 58.78 1.94
CA CYS A 356 -12.05 58.54 0.50
C CYS A 356 -10.67 58.28 -0.13
N SER A 357 -9.62 58.92 0.36
CA SER A 357 -8.25 58.65 -0.07
C SER A 357 -7.77 57.29 0.46
N TRP A 358 -8.08 56.95 1.71
CA TRP A 358 -7.73 55.64 2.29
C TRP A 358 -8.46 54.48 1.59
N THR A 359 -9.77 54.60 1.29
CA THR A 359 -10.48 53.59 0.49
C THR A 359 -9.88 53.44 -0.91
N SER A 360 -9.48 54.54 -1.54
CA SER A 360 -8.81 54.51 -2.86
C SER A 360 -7.47 53.76 -2.81
N LEU A 361 -6.65 53.99 -1.77
CA LEU A 361 -5.40 53.24 -1.57
C LEU A 361 -5.65 51.74 -1.31
N ILE A 362 -6.72 51.40 -0.57
CA ILE A 362 -7.14 50.01 -0.36
C ILE A 362 -7.54 49.34 -1.69
N VAL A 363 -8.20 50.07 -2.60
CA VAL A 363 -8.55 49.55 -3.93
C VAL A 363 -7.32 49.39 -4.82
N ILE A 364 -6.40 50.35 -4.85
CA ILE A 364 -5.16 50.27 -5.62
C ILE A 364 -4.32 49.05 -5.18
N GLU A 365 -4.17 48.82 -3.88
CA GLU A 365 -3.48 47.64 -3.36
C GLU A 365 -4.24 46.34 -3.69
N TYR A 366 -5.57 46.38 -3.74
CA TYR A 366 -6.37 45.21 -4.10
C TYR A 366 -6.28 44.86 -5.60
N ILE A 367 -6.23 45.85 -6.48
CA ILE A 367 -5.95 45.68 -7.91
C ILE A 367 -4.55 45.11 -8.10
N ARG A 368 -3.53 45.71 -7.47
CA ARG A 368 -2.14 45.22 -7.53
C ARG A 368 -2.03 43.77 -7.07
N ARG A 369 -2.61 43.43 -5.92
CA ARG A 369 -2.62 42.05 -5.40
C ARG A 369 -3.32 41.08 -6.36
N THR A 370 -4.47 41.46 -6.91
CA THR A 370 -5.21 40.61 -7.86
C THR A 370 -4.42 40.38 -9.15
N TYR A 371 -3.71 41.39 -9.65
CA TYR A 371 -2.81 41.27 -10.80
C TYR A 371 -1.60 40.35 -10.52
N VAL A 372 -0.94 40.52 -9.36
CA VAL A 372 0.18 39.65 -8.94
C VAL A 372 -0.29 38.20 -8.77
N LEU A 373 -1.45 37.99 -8.15
CA LEU A 373 -2.04 36.67 -7.95
C LEU A 373 -2.38 36.00 -9.29
N TYR A 374 -2.96 36.73 -10.25
CA TYR A 374 -3.22 36.24 -11.61
C TYR A 374 -1.93 35.81 -12.31
N LYS A 375 -0.87 36.64 -12.24
CA LYS A 375 0.43 36.35 -12.87
C LYS A 375 1.12 35.12 -12.26
N LYS A 376 0.96 34.85 -10.95
CA LYS A 376 1.56 33.69 -10.28
C LYS A 376 0.68 32.42 -10.38
N TYR A 377 -0.64 32.55 -10.38
CA TYR A 377 -1.59 31.43 -10.36
C TYR A 377 -2.74 31.63 -11.36
N THR A 378 -2.50 31.26 -12.62
CA THR A 378 -3.47 31.33 -13.74
C THR A 378 -4.77 30.55 -13.49
N SER A 379 -4.75 29.59 -12.55
CA SER A 379 -5.87 28.72 -12.19
C SER A 379 -6.92 29.35 -11.25
N VAL A 380 -6.67 30.54 -10.71
CA VAL A 380 -7.58 31.20 -9.76
C VAL A 380 -8.73 31.91 -10.50
N PRO A 381 -10.01 31.61 -10.20
CA PRO A 381 -11.14 32.25 -10.87
C PRO A 381 -11.27 33.73 -10.48
N LEU A 382 -10.88 34.62 -11.39
CA LEU A 382 -10.87 36.07 -11.15
C LEU A 382 -12.24 36.73 -11.03
N PHE A 383 -13.32 36.10 -11.52
CA PHE A 383 -14.65 36.73 -11.67
C PHE A 383 -15.13 37.43 -10.39
N PHE A 384 -15.14 36.73 -9.24
CA PHE A 384 -15.58 37.31 -7.98
C PHE A 384 -14.63 38.41 -7.45
N LYS A 385 -13.33 38.33 -7.76
CA LYS A 385 -12.34 39.36 -7.39
C LYS A 385 -12.54 40.64 -8.20
N CYS A 386 -12.74 40.51 -9.51
CA CYS A 386 -13.06 41.64 -10.40
C CYS A 386 -14.40 42.29 -10.05
N LEU A 387 -15.43 41.48 -9.71
CA LEU A 387 -16.73 41.98 -9.27
C LEU A 387 -16.61 42.75 -7.94
N GLU A 388 -15.83 42.25 -6.97
CA GLU A 388 -15.55 42.98 -5.72
C GLU A 388 -14.81 44.30 -5.98
N ILE A 389 -13.79 44.31 -6.85
CA ILE A 389 -13.08 45.53 -7.25
C ILE A 389 -14.06 46.56 -7.86
N LEU A 390 -14.91 46.12 -8.79
CA LEU A 390 -15.91 46.97 -9.45
C LEU A 390 -16.92 47.54 -8.47
N LEU A 391 -17.39 46.75 -7.49
CA LEU A 391 -18.28 47.24 -6.43
C LEU A 391 -17.61 48.31 -5.57
N ILE A 392 -16.34 48.14 -5.17
CA ILE A 392 -15.65 49.15 -4.34
C ILE A 392 -15.36 50.43 -5.15
N ILE A 393 -14.98 50.32 -6.43
CA ILE A 393 -14.83 51.49 -7.32
C ILE A 393 -16.17 52.24 -7.46
N THR A 394 -17.26 51.51 -7.67
CA THR A 394 -18.62 52.08 -7.74
C THR A 394 -19.00 52.77 -6.44
N PHE A 395 -18.68 52.17 -5.29
CA PHE A 395 -18.87 52.78 -3.98
C PHE A 395 -18.06 54.08 -3.80
N ILE A 396 -16.79 54.12 -4.24
CA ILE A 396 -15.96 55.34 -4.19
C ILE A 396 -16.58 56.45 -5.06
N ILE A 397 -17.05 56.12 -6.27
CA ILE A 397 -17.72 57.10 -7.15
C ILE A 397 -18.98 57.66 -6.47
N LEU A 398 -19.82 56.81 -5.88
CA LEU A 398 -21.02 57.24 -5.14
C LEU A 398 -20.68 58.05 -3.88
N TYR A 399 -19.60 57.70 -3.17
CA TYR A 399 -19.08 58.46 -2.02
C TYR A 399 -18.68 59.88 -2.44
N VAL A 400 -17.89 60.01 -3.51
CA VAL A 400 -17.40 61.30 -4.03
C VAL A 400 -18.58 62.17 -4.49
N LEU A 401 -19.48 61.62 -5.31
CA LEU A 401 -20.64 62.35 -5.85
C LEU A 401 -21.63 62.76 -4.75
N GLY A 402 -21.95 61.83 -3.84
CA GLY A 402 -22.98 62.02 -2.82
C GLY A 402 -22.53 62.82 -1.59
N ARG A 403 -21.23 62.94 -1.32
CA ARG A 403 -20.75 63.58 -0.08
C ARG A 403 -19.64 64.62 -0.25
N ILE A 404 -18.67 64.40 -1.15
CA ILE A 404 -17.57 65.38 -1.38
C ILE A 404 -18.03 66.50 -2.32
N LEU A 405 -18.63 66.12 -3.46
CA LEU A 405 -19.14 67.06 -4.46
C LEU A 405 -20.59 67.50 -4.18
N ASN A 406 -21.33 66.72 -3.38
CA ASN A 406 -22.69 67.00 -2.91
C ASN A 406 -23.65 67.44 -4.05
N VAL A 407 -23.71 66.62 -5.11
CA VAL A 407 -24.51 66.93 -6.33
C VAL A 407 -26.00 66.69 -6.05
N GLY A 408 -26.64 67.66 -5.39
CA GLY A 408 -28.00 67.60 -4.85
C GLY A 408 -29.15 67.49 -5.87
N VAL A 409 -28.88 67.15 -7.14
CA VAL A 409 -29.89 66.92 -8.19
C VAL A 409 -30.28 65.44 -8.27
N ILE A 410 -29.42 64.52 -7.82
CA ILE A 410 -29.62 63.05 -7.99
C ILE A 410 -29.63 62.29 -6.66
N PHE A 411 -28.92 62.78 -5.64
CA PHE A 411 -28.84 62.13 -4.32
C PHE A 411 -29.22 63.08 -3.19
N GLU A 412 -30.29 62.76 -2.47
CA GLU A 412 -30.60 63.41 -1.20
C GLU A 412 -29.50 63.11 -0.16
N PRO A 413 -29.18 64.05 0.75
CA PRO A 413 -28.17 63.83 1.80
C PRO A 413 -28.47 62.66 2.75
N TYR A 414 -29.74 62.22 2.83
CA TYR A 414 -30.14 61.02 3.54
C TYR A 414 -29.73 59.75 2.77
N THR A 415 -30.02 59.66 1.48
CA THR A 415 -29.63 58.56 0.59
C THR A 415 -28.10 58.38 0.56
N GLY A 416 -27.35 59.49 0.53
CA GLY A 416 -25.90 59.47 0.70
C GLY A 416 -25.48 58.80 2.02
N LYS A 417 -26.10 59.15 3.15
CA LYS A 417 -25.83 58.51 4.45
C LYS A 417 -26.19 57.02 4.48
N VAL A 418 -27.28 56.60 3.84
CA VAL A 418 -27.66 55.17 3.72
C VAL A 418 -26.61 54.37 2.94
N ILE A 419 -26.12 54.90 1.82
CA ILE A 419 -25.04 54.26 1.03
C ILE A 419 -23.77 54.08 1.89
N LEU A 420 -23.43 55.07 2.72
CA LEU A 420 -22.28 54.99 3.62
C LEU A 420 -22.47 53.96 4.75
N CYS A 421 -23.68 53.82 5.31
CA CYS A 421 -23.99 52.75 6.27
C CYS A 421 -23.83 51.36 5.64
N ILE A 422 -24.30 51.17 4.41
CA ILE A 422 -24.12 49.91 3.66
C ILE A 422 -22.63 49.65 3.39
N GLY A 423 -21.88 50.68 2.99
CA GLY A 423 -20.43 50.62 2.84
C GLY A 423 -19.72 50.21 4.12
N LEU A 424 -20.07 50.84 5.26
CA LEU A 424 -19.46 50.55 6.56
C LEU A 424 -19.67 49.08 6.96
N LEU A 425 -20.90 48.57 6.86
CA LEU A 425 -21.21 47.16 7.08
C LEU A 425 -20.40 46.23 6.17
N TYR A 426 -20.30 46.56 4.87
CA TYR A 426 -19.48 45.82 3.92
C TYR A 426 -17.99 45.79 4.32
N PHE A 427 -17.39 46.93 4.68
CA PHE A 427 -15.98 46.97 5.09
C PHE A 427 -15.72 46.26 6.43
N PHE A 428 -16.69 46.20 7.36
CA PHE A 428 -16.64 45.34 8.55
C PHE A 428 -16.71 43.85 8.20
N TYR A 429 -17.64 43.42 7.34
CA TYR A 429 -17.70 42.02 6.89
C TYR A 429 -16.46 41.62 6.07
N ARG A 430 -15.84 42.57 5.37
CA ARG A 430 -14.58 42.38 4.66
C ARG A 430 -13.38 42.20 5.61
N LEU A 431 -13.38 42.84 6.78
CA LEU A 431 -12.40 42.54 7.85
C LEU A 431 -12.53 41.08 8.29
N ILE A 432 -13.76 40.66 8.62
CA ILE A 432 -14.10 39.29 9.04
C ILE A 432 -13.62 38.28 7.99
N ALA A 433 -13.92 38.51 6.71
CA ALA A 433 -13.57 37.61 5.62
C ALA A 433 -12.07 37.53 5.29
N ILE A 434 -11.25 38.54 5.64
CA ILE A 434 -9.81 38.58 5.31
C ILE A 434 -8.93 38.13 6.48
N TYR A 435 -9.24 38.55 7.71
CA TYR A 435 -8.31 38.40 8.84
C TYR A 435 -8.67 37.26 9.80
N LEU A 436 -9.96 36.94 10.04
CA LEU A 436 -10.32 35.83 10.93
C LEU A 436 -9.93 34.43 10.42
N PRO A 437 -9.97 34.11 9.10
CA PRO A 437 -9.62 32.79 8.59
C PRO A 437 -8.19 32.31 8.90
N ILE A 438 -7.26 33.19 9.29
CA ILE A 438 -5.89 32.79 9.65
C ILE A 438 -5.81 32.15 11.05
N SER A 439 -6.81 32.39 11.92
CA SER A 439 -6.80 31.91 13.29
C SER A 439 -7.07 30.39 13.35
N PRO A 440 -6.29 29.61 14.11
CA PRO A 440 -6.50 28.16 14.24
C PRO A 440 -7.85 27.82 14.88
N THR A 441 -8.38 28.66 15.76
CA THR A 441 -9.67 28.42 16.43
C THR A 441 -10.85 29.00 15.64
N LEU A 442 -10.71 30.22 15.10
CA LEU A 442 -11.81 30.92 14.44
C LEU A 442 -11.96 30.60 12.95
N GLY A 443 -10.89 30.15 12.29
CA GLY A 443 -10.90 29.80 10.87
C GLY A 443 -11.78 28.60 10.52
N PRO A 444 -11.58 27.43 11.16
CA PRO A 444 -12.46 26.27 10.97
C PRO A 444 -13.92 26.58 11.34
N LEU A 445 -14.13 27.33 12.44
CA LEU A 445 -15.45 27.77 12.89
C LEU A 445 -16.16 28.62 11.83
N LEU A 446 -15.48 29.61 11.23
CA LEU A 446 -16.05 30.45 10.16
C LEU A 446 -16.45 29.61 8.94
N TYR A 447 -15.66 28.59 8.58
CA TYR A 447 -15.99 27.69 7.48
C TYR A 447 -17.21 26.81 7.81
N ARG A 448 -17.31 26.25 9.03
CA ARG A 448 -18.50 25.53 9.52
C ARG A 448 -19.75 26.40 9.44
N VAL A 449 -19.70 27.61 10.00
CA VAL A 449 -20.81 28.59 9.99
C VAL A 449 -21.22 28.94 8.56
N ARG A 450 -20.26 29.19 7.65
CA ARG A 450 -20.57 29.45 6.24
C ARG A 450 -21.33 28.28 5.61
N LEU A 451 -20.89 27.04 5.83
CA LEU A 451 -21.53 25.88 5.21
C LEU A 451 -22.94 25.64 5.78
N MET A 452 -23.10 25.72 7.11
CA MET A 452 -24.40 25.67 7.79
C MET A 452 -25.39 26.73 7.26
N VAL A 453 -24.93 27.96 7.06
CA VAL A 453 -25.78 29.04 6.52
C VAL A 453 -26.12 28.82 5.03
N THR A 454 -25.17 28.34 4.22
CA THR A 454 -25.42 28.18 2.77
C THR A 454 -26.17 26.91 2.38
N VAL A 455 -26.08 25.84 3.17
CA VAL A 455 -26.71 24.54 2.89
C VAL A 455 -27.89 24.31 3.82
N ASP A 456 -27.63 24.15 5.13
CA ASP A 456 -28.65 23.69 6.07
C ASP A 456 -29.73 24.76 6.30
N PHE A 457 -29.33 26.01 6.53
CA PHE A 457 -30.28 27.10 6.72
C PHE A 457 -31.10 27.39 5.44
N VAL A 458 -30.50 27.30 4.25
CA VAL A 458 -31.24 27.48 2.98
C VAL A 458 -32.26 26.34 2.78
N ASN A 459 -31.87 25.10 3.03
CA ASN A 459 -32.78 23.94 2.95
C ASN A 459 -33.89 24.03 4.01
N PHE A 460 -33.55 24.39 5.24
CA PHE A 460 -34.51 24.65 6.32
C PHE A 460 -35.48 25.78 5.96
N MET A 461 -34.99 26.91 5.44
CA MET A 461 -35.85 28.02 5.03
C MET A 461 -36.77 27.62 3.87
N ARG A 462 -36.28 26.83 2.90
CA ARG A 462 -37.12 26.30 1.81
C ARG A 462 -38.30 25.46 2.33
N MET A 463 -38.06 24.62 3.34
CA MET A 463 -39.12 23.83 3.99
C MET A 463 -40.06 24.73 4.83
N THR A 464 -39.48 25.65 5.59
CA THR A 464 -40.19 26.40 6.64
C THR A 464 -40.95 27.62 6.12
N MET A 465 -40.58 28.14 4.94
CA MET A 465 -41.20 29.31 4.31
C MET A 465 -42.72 29.18 4.13
N LEU A 466 -43.22 27.98 3.82
CA LEU A 466 -44.67 27.72 3.71
C LEU A 466 -45.40 27.93 5.04
N VAL A 467 -44.83 27.44 6.16
CA VAL A 467 -45.39 27.58 7.51
C VAL A 467 -45.28 29.03 7.99
N ILE A 468 -44.16 29.70 7.69
CA ILE A 468 -43.93 31.12 8.00
C ILE A 468 -44.98 32.02 7.31
N ILE A 469 -45.18 31.86 6.00
CA ILE A 469 -46.07 32.72 5.21
C ILE A 469 -47.53 32.46 5.58
N SER A 470 -47.96 31.19 5.63
CA SER A 470 -49.34 30.84 5.97
C SER A 470 -49.71 31.29 7.39
N GLY A 471 -48.86 31.00 8.39
CA GLY A 471 -49.08 31.42 9.77
C GLY A 471 -49.06 32.95 9.95
N GLY A 472 -48.15 33.65 9.26
CA GLY A 472 -48.07 35.11 9.30
C GLY A 472 -49.30 35.80 8.70
N ILE A 473 -49.83 35.29 7.57
CA ILE A 473 -51.06 35.80 6.95
C ILE A 473 -52.28 35.53 7.84
N VAL A 474 -52.43 34.31 8.37
CA VAL A 474 -53.54 33.96 9.27
C VAL A 474 -53.50 34.82 10.54
N LEU A 475 -52.33 35.00 11.15
CA LEU A 475 -52.18 35.84 12.33
C LEU A 475 -52.45 37.32 12.04
N GLN A 476 -52.08 37.83 10.86
CA GLN A 476 -52.45 39.18 10.43
C GLN A 476 -53.96 39.34 10.28
N ALA A 477 -54.63 38.42 9.58
CA ALA A 477 -56.07 38.46 9.34
C ALA A 477 -56.89 38.33 10.63
N VAL A 478 -56.46 37.50 11.59
CA VAL A 478 -57.16 37.29 12.85
C VAL A 478 -56.94 38.45 13.83
N LEU A 479 -55.76 39.07 13.85
CA LEU A 479 -55.47 40.18 14.76
C LEU A 479 -55.95 41.54 14.21
N TYR A 480 -55.88 41.76 12.90
CA TYR A 480 -56.28 43.00 12.23
C TYR A 480 -57.29 42.73 11.10
N PRO A 481 -58.54 42.34 11.43
CA PRO A 481 -59.53 41.91 10.45
C PRO A 481 -60.00 43.02 9.50
N ASP A 482 -59.98 44.28 9.94
CA ASP A 482 -60.52 45.43 9.20
C ASP A 482 -59.43 46.25 8.46
N TYR A 483 -58.21 45.73 8.35
CA TYR A 483 -57.10 46.49 7.77
C TYR A 483 -57.22 46.61 6.23
N PRO A 484 -57.15 47.81 5.65
CA PRO A 484 -57.42 48.01 4.23
C PRO A 484 -56.33 47.40 3.32
N LEU A 485 -56.75 46.88 2.16
CA LEU A 485 -55.89 46.33 1.09
C LEU A 485 -54.97 47.40 0.49
N THR A 486 -53.87 47.64 1.18
CA THR A 486 -52.85 48.63 0.89
C THR A 486 -51.48 47.96 0.80
N VAL A 487 -50.50 48.61 0.17
CA VAL A 487 -49.10 48.15 0.19
C VAL A 487 -48.59 47.99 1.63
N GLU A 488 -49.12 48.79 2.55
CA GLU A 488 -48.83 48.74 3.98
C GLU A 488 -49.30 47.44 4.65
N LEU A 489 -50.47 46.91 4.28
CA LEU A 489 -50.94 45.59 4.75
C LEU A 489 -49.96 44.49 4.33
N PHE A 490 -49.50 44.51 3.08
CA PHE A 490 -48.52 43.55 2.58
C PHE A 490 -47.18 43.69 3.33
N ARG A 491 -46.71 44.92 3.56
CA ARG A 491 -45.50 45.21 4.34
C ARG A 491 -45.59 44.64 5.76
N GLN A 492 -46.71 44.84 6.45
CA GLN A 492 -46.92 44.36 7.82
C GLN A 492 -47.08 42.84 7.87
N ALA A 493 -47.87 42.24 6.98
CA ALA A 493 -48.03 40.78 6.89
C ALA A 493 -46.68 40.09 6.59
N PHE A 494 -45.90 40.62 5.66
CA PHE A 494 -44.56 40.11 5.34
C PHE A 494 -43.59 40.30 6.52
N HIS A 495 -43.57 41.47 7.15
CA HIS A 495 -42.73 41.73 8.33
C HIS A 495 -43.07 40.76 9.47
N ARG A 496 -44.36 40.58 9.77
CA ARG A 496 -44.84 39.64 10.79
C ARG A 496 -44.46 38.20 10.45
N ALA A 497 -44.64 37.75 9.21
CA ALA A 497 -44.21 36.42 8.79
C ALA A 497 -42.69 36.24 8.95
N TRP A 498 -41.90 37.09 8.28
CA TRP A 498 -40.46 36.93 8.16
C TRP A 498 -39.72 37.10 9.48
N PHE A 499 -40.05 38.14 10.27
CA PHE A 499 -39.35 38.42 11.53
C PHE A 499 -39.85 37.58 12.71
N SER A 500 -41.02 36.92 12.63
CA SER A 500 -41.51 36.01 13.68
C SER A 500 -40.50 34.90 14.02
N LEU A 501 -39.68 34.44 13.05
CA LEU A 501 -38.64 33.45 13.32
C LEU A 501 -37.65 33.92 14.40
N PHE A 502 -37.36 35.22 14.47
CA PHE A 502 -36.39 35.81 15.38
C PHE A 502 -37.00 36.61 16.53
N LEU A 503 -38.14 37.28 16.31
CA LEU A 503 -38.84 38.15 17.27
C LEU A 503 -40.19 37.55 17.67
N THR A 504 -40.64 37.83 18.90
CA THR A 504 -42.00 37.50 19.39
C THR A 504 -42.74 38.78 19.76
N PRO A 505 -43.61 39.33 18.88
CA PRO A 505 -44.35 40.56 19.17
C PRO A 505 -45.55 40.29 20.10
N ILE A 506 -45.27 39.94 21.36
CA ILE A 506 -46.28 39.62 22.38
C ILE A 506 -47.11 40.86 22.74
N SER A 507 -46.48 42.05 22.68
CA SER A 507 -47.10 43.38 22.89
C SER A 507 -48.19 43.76 21.87
N GLU A 508 -48.50 42.89 20.92
CA GLU A 508 -49.62 43.06 19.97
C GLU A 508 -50.84 42.20 20.36
N LEU A 509 -50.66 41.19 21.23
CA LEU A 509 -51.76 40.46 21.87
C LEU A 509 -52.27 41.20 23.12
N GLU A 510 -51.40 41.98 23.75
CA GLU A 510 -51.78 42.99 24.73
C GLU A 510 -52.53 44.14 24.04
N GLY A 511 -53.74 44.42 24.51
CA GLY A 511 -54.56 45.50 23.96
C GLY A 511 -53.92 46.86 24.26
N LYS A 512 -53.71 47.69 23.24
CA LYS A 512 -53.15 49.04 23.41
C LYS A 512 -54.21 49.96 24.03
N ASP A 513 -53.87 50.71 25.08
CA ASP A 513 -54.82 51.59 25.79
C ASP A 513 -55.58 52.57 24.88
N ARG A 514 -54.92 53.08 23.83
CA ARG A 514 -55.53 53.93 22.79
C ARG A 514 -56.81 53.33 22.18
N CYS A 515 -56.88 52.00 22.10
CA CYS A 515 -57.97 51.28 21.46
C CYS A 515 -59.23 51.21 22.33
N ASN A 516 -59.12 51.37 23.65
CA ASN A 516 -60.31 51.45 24.51
C ASN A 516 -61.18 52.68 24.20
N VAL A 517 -60.57 53.76 23.68
CA VAL A 517 -61.27 54.98 23.25
C VAL A 517 -62.04 54.78 21.94
N THR A 518 -61.53 53.92 21.04
CA THR A 518 -62.09 53.67 19.71
C THR A 518 -63.00 52.43 19.67
N LYS A 519 -63.55 52.01 20.81
CA LYS A 519 -64.41 50.83 20.92
C LYS A 519 -65.78 51.13 20.28
N SER A 520 -66.11 50.42 19.20
CA SER A 520 -67.37 50.64 18.47
C SER A 520 -68.56 50.16 19.30
N LEU A 521 -69.64 50.96 19.35
CA LEU A 521 -70.86 50.61 20.07
C LEU A 521 -72.06 50.34 19.15
N HIS A 522 -72.12 50.88 17.92
CA HIS A 522 -73.14 50.57 16.91
C HIS A 522 -72.69 50.84 15.47
N ASN A 523 -73.42 50.25 14.52
CA ASN A 523 -73.12 50.10 13.09
C ASN A 523 -72.44 51.29 12.38
N ALA A 524 -71.39 50.97 11.62
CA ALA A 524 -70.83 51.83 10.59
C ALA A 524 -71.45 51.51 9.21
N ASP A 525 -71.45 52.48 8.29
CA ASP A 525 -71.94 52.32 6.91
C ASP A 525 -71.04 51.43 6.01
N TYR A 526 -69.98 50.86 6.58
CA TYR A 526 -69.05 49.95 5.91
C TYR A 526 -68.83 48.69 6.76
N CYS A 527 -68.47 47.59 6.09
CA CYS A 527 -68.28 46.29 6.75
C CYS A 527 -67.14 46.37 7.77
N THR A 528 -67.48 46.22 9.06
CA THR A 528 -66.54 46.14 10.18
C THR A 528 -66.78 44.83 10.93
N VAL A 529 -65.71 44.05 11.09
CA VAL A 529 -65.70 42.74 11.75
C VAL A 529 -65.08 42.84 13.15
N GLY A 530 -64.16 43.79 13.35
CA GLY A 530 -63.51 44.05 14.63
C GLY A 530 -64.35 44.87 15.62
N LYS A 531 -63.87 44.92 16.87
CA LYS A 531 -64.51 45.63 17.99
C LYS A 531 -64.20 47.13 18.05
N TYR A 532 -63.36 47.62 17.14
CA TYR A 532 -62.80 48.97 17.17
C TYR A 532 -63.05 49.68 15.84
N THR A 533 -63.28 50.99 15.87
CA THR A 533 -63.42 51.82 14.67
C THR A 533 -62.07 52.18 14.03
N ASP A 534 -60.98 52.11 14.80
CA ASP A 534 -59.61 52.24 14.31
C ASP A 534 -59.09 50.86 13.83
N TYR A 535 -58.88 50.73 12.52
CA TYR A 535 -58.36 49.52 11.87
C TYR A 535 -56.91 49.16 12.29
N THR A 536 -56.21 50.05 12.99
CA THR A 536 -54.86 49.81 13.54
C THR A 536 -54.88 49.23 14.98
N CYS A 537 -56.05 48.87 15.50
CA CYS A 537 -56.23 48.26 16.81
C CYS A 537 -56.32 46.73 16.75
N PRO A 538 -55.54 45.98 17.57
CA PRO A 538 -55.54 44.53 17.55
C PRO A 538 -56.84 43.98 18.18
N SER A 539 -57.43 42.98 17.54
CA SER A 539 -58.62 42.30 18.04
C SER A 539 -58.28 41.42 19.24
N THR A 540 -58.83 41.74 20.41
CA THR A 540 -58.65 40.93 21.64
C THR A 540 -59.77 39.90 21.78
N GLY A 541 -59.43 38.62 21.69
CA GLY A 541 -60.35 37.48 21.83
C GLY A 541 -59.63 36.13 21.74
N LEU A 542 -60.35 35.03 21.98
CA LEU A 542 -59.77 33.68 22.08
C LEU A 542 -59.06 33.22 20.80
N TRP A 543 -59.63 33.51 19.63
CA TRP A 543 -59.07 33.10 18.32
C TRP A 543 -57.64 33.62 18.05
N PRO A 544 -57.33 34.92 18.23
CA PRO A 544 -55.96 35.43 18.19
C PRO A 544 -54.98 34.65 19.08
N TYR A 545 -55.35 34.36 20.32
CA TYR A 545 -54.50 33.59 21.24
C TYR A 545 -54.29 32.15 20.75
N LEU A 546 -55.36 31.47 20.28
CA LEU A 546 -55.28 30.11 19.77
C LEU A 546 -54.32 30.02 18.57
N PHE A 547 -54.52 30.84 17.54
CA PHE A 547 -53.68 30.83 16.35
C PHE A 547 -52.24 31.31 16.63
N ALA A 548 -52.05 32.28 17.53
CA ALA A 548 -50.71 32.68 17.96
C ALA A 548 -49.97 31.56 18.71
N ILE A 549 -50.62 30.87 19.65
CA ILE A 549 -50.05 29.73 20.38
C ILE A 549 -49.70 28.59 19.41
N GLN A 550 -50.63 28.22 18.51
CA GLN A 550 -50.38 27.22 17.48
C GLN A 550 -49.17 27.59 16.63
N TYR A 551 -49.12 28.83 16.13
CA TYR A 551 -48.03 29.33 15.30
C TYR A 551 -46.68 29.33 16.04
N PHE A 552 -46.65 29.75 17.31
CA PHE A 552 -45.42 29.72 18.11
C PHE A 552 -44.98 28.30 18.48
N ILE A 553 -45.89 27.35 18.71
CA ILE A 553 -45.52 25.93 18.91
C ILE A 553 -44.83 25.38 17.65
N PHE A 554 -45.45 25.53 16.47
CA PHE A 554 -44.81 25.06 15.23
C PHE A 554 -43.47 25.78 14.98
N LEU A 555 -43.43 27.10 15.10
CA LEU A 555 -42.26 27.90 14.72
C LEU A 555 -41.10 27.82 15.73
N LYS A 556 -41.39 27.94 17.04
CA LYS A 556 -40.36 28.06 18.10
C LYS A 556 -40.08 26.72 18.80
N LEU A 557 -41.08 25.88 19.02
CA LEU A 557 -40.88 24.59 19.70
C LEU A 557 -40.42 23.50 18.72
N ILE A 558 -40.99 23.43 17.51
CA ILE A 558 -40.68 22.38 16.54
C ILE A 558 -39.60 22.82 15.54
N LEU A 559 -39.84 23.91 14.80
CA LEU A 559 -38.96 24.29 13.68
C LEU A 559 -37.61 24.85 14.15
N LEU A 560 -37.57 25.68 15.19
CA LEU A 560 -36.31 26.22 15.71
C LEU A 560 -35.44 25.15 16.38
N THR A 561 -36.03 24.17 17.09
CA THR A 561 -35.27 23.07 17.69
C THR A 561 -34.73 22.10 16.64
N LEU A 562 -35.48 21.87 15.56
CA LEU A 562 -35.01 21.13 14.39
C LEU A 562 -33.86 21.86 13.68
N LEU A 563 -33.90 23.18 13.55
CA LEU A 563 -32.78 23.97 13.01
C LEU A 563 -31.52 23.81 13.88
N TYR A 564 -31.66 23.86 15.20
CA TYR A 564 -30.55 23.61 16.14
C TYR A 564 -29.99 22.19 15.98
N ALA A 565 -30.85 21.17 15.89
CA ALA A 565 -30.45 19.78 15.68
C ALA A 565 -29.69 19.57 14.35
N LEU A 566 -30.16 20.19 13.26
CA LEU A 566 -29.48 20.17 11.96
C LEU A 566 -28.09 20.79 12.04
N PHE A 567 -27.97 22.00 12.61
CA PHE A 567 -26.66 22.65 12.79
C PHE A 567 -25.72 21.82 13.69
N SER A 568 -26.23 21.20 14.76
CA SER A 568 -25.43 20.35 15.64
C SER A 568 -24.93 19.08 14.93
N ALA A 569 -25.77 18.44 14.12
CA ALA A 569 -25.40 17.25 13.34
C ALA A 569 -24.34 17.59 12.28
N THR A 570 -24.52 18.69 11.55
CA THR A 570 -23.53 19.18 10.57
C THR A 570 -22.23 19.62 11.24
N ALA A 571 -22.29 20.25 12.43
CA ALA A 571 -21.09 20.65 13.18
C ALA A 571 -20.21 19.45 13.53
N SER A 572 -20.81 18.40 14.09
CA SER A 572 -20.13 17.16 14.47
C SER A 572 -19.56 16.42 13.26
N LYS A 573 -20.33 16.29 12.17
CA LYS A 573 -19.87 15.61 10.95
C LYS A 573 -18.64 16.26 10.32
N LEU A 574 -18.53 17.59 10.37
CA LEU A 574 -17.49 18.34 9.67
C LEU A 574 -16.21 18.56 10.48
N GLU A 575 -16.18 18.21 11.77
CA GLU A 575 -15.10 18.53 12.71
C GLU A 575 -13.70 18.32 12.10
N ALA A 576 -13.36 17.07 11.77
CA ALA A 576 -12.06 16.67 11.25
C ALA A 576 -11.78 17.18 9.83
N GLU A 577 -12.79 17.24 8.95
CA GLU A 577 -12.61 17.77 7.58
C GLU A 577 -12.32 19.27 7.58
N THR A 578 -12.89 20.02 8.53
CA THR A 578 -12.74 21.49 8.58
C THR A 578 -11.32 21.95 8.92
N ASP A 579 -10.58 21.20 9.74
CA ASP A 579 -9.21 21.52 10.09
C ASP A 579 -8.27 21.34 8.88
N ALA A 580 -8.37 20.23 8.15
CA ALA A 580 -7.58 20.02 6.92
C ALA A 580 -7.88 21.09 5.85
N ILE A 581 -9.15 21.49 5.70
CA ILE A 581 -9.56 22.58 4.79
C ILE A 581 -9.00 23.93 5.27
N TRP A 582 -9.04 24.21 6.57
CA TRP A 582 -8.48 25.42 7.14
C TRP A 582 -6.95 25.49 6.96
N LYS A 583 -6.22 24.41 7.24
CA LYS A 583 -4.77 24.28 7.01
C LYS A 583 -4.38 24.56 5.55
N PHE A 584 -5.20 24.14 4.58
CA PHE A 584 -5.06 24.49 3.16
C PHE A 584 -5.34 25.98 2.89
N GLN A 585 -6.41 26.56 3.46
CA GLN A 585 -6.72 28.00 3.29
C GLN A 585 -5.64 28.90 3.93
N ARG A 586 -5.07 28.48 5.06
CA ARG A 586 -3.95 29.14 5.75
C ARG A 586 -2.74 29.29 4.83
N TYR A 587 -2.41 28.29 4.01
CA TYR A 587 -1.34 28.39 3.01
C TYR A 587 -1.57 29.57 2.06
N GLN A 588 -2.74 29.62 1.43
CA GLN A 588 -3.09 30.68 0.48
C GLN A 588 -3.01 32.06 1.12
N LEU A 589 -3.47 32.20 2.37
CA LEU A 589 -3.38 33.44 3.13
C LEU A 589 -1.94 33.84 3.45
N VAL A 590 -1.10 32.92 3.93
CA VAL A 590 0.32 33.20 4.25
C VAL A 590 1.07 33.63 2.99
N VAL A 591 0.88 32.93 1.85
CA VAL A 591 1.47 33.33 0.56
C VAL A 591 0.93 34.68 0.08
N ASP A 592 -0.35 34.98 0.29
CA ASP A 592 -0.88 36.32 0.03
C ASP A 592 -0.20 37.39 0.88
N PHE A 593 0.12 37.12 2.16
CA PHE A 593 0.81 38.07 3.04
C PHE A 593 2.32 38.18 2.77
N THR A 594 3.01 37.13 2.30
CA THR A 594 4.42 37.23 1.88
C THR A 594 4.56 38.22 0.72
N ASN A 595 3.67 38.13 -0.28
CA ASN A 595 3.63 38.96 -1.50
C ASN A 595 3.00 40.37 -1.32
N ARG A 596 2.61 40.76 -0.10
CA ARG A 596 2.18 42.14 0.19
C ARG A 596 3.36 43.10 0.28
N LEU A 597 3.10 44.36 -0.07
CA LEU A 597 3.99 45.48 0.25
C LEU A 597 4.28 45.49 1.76
N CYS A 598 5.49 45.86 2.16
CA CYS A 598 5.89 45.91 3.56
C CYS A 598 5.12 46.97 4.36
N LEU A 599 4.61 48.01 3.70
CA LEU A 599 3.88 49.11 4.33
C LEU A 599 2.37 49.01 4.08
N PRO A 600 1.52 49.06 5.12
CA PRO A 600 0.07 49.09 4.97
C PRO A 600 -0.43 50.44 4.43
N PRO A 601 -1.61 50.50 3.77
CA PRO A 601 -2.29 51.77 3.52
C PRO A 601 -2.55 52.52 4.84
N PRO A 602 -2.22 53.82 4.95
CA PRO A 602 -1.90 54.76 3.86
C PRO A 602 -0.40 54.84 3.50
N LEU A 603 0.50 54.28 4.32
CA LEU A 603 1.96 54.32 4.14
C LEU A 603 2.44 53.63 2.86
N SER A 604 1.61 52.81 2.23
CA SER A 604 1.86 52.19 0.92
C SER A 604 2.23 53.21 -0.18
N ILE A 605 1.77 54.48 -0.08
CA ILE A 605 2.17 55.56 -1.01
C ILE A 605 3.70 55.65 -1.13
N PHE A 606 4.44 55.60 -0.02
CA PHE A 606 5.91 55.68 -0.04
C PHE A 606 6.54 54.51 -0.80
N SER A 607 5.97 53.29 -0.68
CA SER A 607 6.45 52.14 -1.44
C SER A 607 6.17 52.27 -2.94
N TYR A 608 5.02 52.82 -3.35
CA TYR A 608 4.74 53.13 -4.76
C TYR A 608 5.68 54.21 -5.30
N LEU A 609 5.99 55.25 -4.53
CA LEU A 609 6.96 56.28 -4.90
C LEU A 609 8.37 55.69 -5.11
N ILE A 610 8.84 54.81 -4.21
CA ILE A 610 10.15 54.13 -4.35
C ILE A 610 10.18 53.25 -5.62
N ILE A 611 9.11 52.52 -5.90
CA ILE A 611 9.00 51.69 -7.12
C ILE A 611 9.01 52.56 -8.37
N ALA A 612 8.23 53.66 -8.39
CA ALA A 612 8.19 54.60 -9.50
C ALA A 612 9.54 55.30 -9.73
N LEU A 613 10.21 55.77 -8.67
CA LEU A 613 11.54 56.37 -8.77
C LEU A 613 12.60 55.38 -9.28
N ARG A 614 12.56 54.13 -8.81
CA ARG A 614 13.45 53.06 -9.32
C ARG A 614 13.18 52.75 -10.79
N TRP A 615 11.92 52.75 -11.23
CA TRP A 615 11.54 52.58 -12.63
C TRP A 615 12.00 53.77 -13.49
N ILE A 616 11.74 55.00 -13.07
CA ILE A 616 12.19 56.23 -13.74
C ILE A 616 13.73 56.26 -13.86
N TYR A 617 14.46 55.90 -12.80
CA TYR A 617 15.91 55.82 -12.81
C TYR A 617 16.43 54.77 -13.82
N ARG A 618 15.79 53.59 -13.89
CA ARG A 618 16.10 52.61 -14.95
C ARG A 618 15.79 53.16 -16.33
N CYS A 619 14.63 53.76 -16.57
CA CYS A 619 14.28 54.34 -17.86
C CYS A 619 15.27 55.45 -18.30
N LEU A 620 15.81 56.23 -17.36
CA LEU A 620 16.86 57.22 -17.61
C LEU A 620 18.22 56.58 -17.91
N MET A 621 18.62 55.52 -17.18
CA MET A 621 19.89 54.82 -17.38
C MET A 621 19.88 53.81 -18.55
N CYS A 622 18.71 53.34 -18.99
CA CYS A 622 18.57 52.31 -20.05
C CYS A 622 18.79 52.82 -21.48
N ARG A 623 19.23 54.06 -21.71
CA ARG A 623 19.77 54.46 -23.02
C ARG A 623 21.08 53.73 -23.39
N LEU A 624 21.76 53.09 -22.44
CA LEU A 624 23.06 52.42 -22.65
C LEU A 624 23.05 50.89 -22.48
N CYS A 625 21.96 50.27 -22.01
CA CYS A 625 21.89 48.81 -21.80
C CYS A 625 20.59 48.20 -22.34
N LYS A 626 20.57 47.83 -23.63
CA LYS A 626 19.43 47.18 -24.30
C LYS A 626 19.58 45.64 -24.41
N SER A 627 20.18 45.01 -23.38
CA SER A 627 20.40 43.56 -23.35
C SER A 627 20.25 43.04 -21.92
N ARG A 628 19.00 42.98 -21.43
CA ARG A 628 18.60 42.21 -20.24
C ARG A 628 17.08 42.10 -20.01
N ASP A 629 16.26 42.09 -21.06
CA ASP A 629 14.79 41.99 -20.92
C ASP A 629 14.31 40.65 -20.31
N GLU A 630 15.14 39.61 -20.28
CA GLU A 630 14.88 38.37 -19.52
C GLU A 630 15.12 38.50 -18.01
N ALA A 631 15.81 39.54 -17.54
CA ALA A 631 16.12 39.70 -16.12
C ALA A 631 14.96 40.29 -15.30
N ASP A 632 14.00 41.01 -15.91
CA ASP A 632 13.04 41.81 -15.13
C ASP A 632 11.87 41.02 -14.51
N ILE A 633 11.83 39.69 -14.71
CA ILE A 633 11.04 38.78 -13.85
C ILE A 633 11.81 38.48 -12.54
N ASN A 634 13.15 38.46 -12.57
CA ASN A 634 14.03 38.04 -11.48
C ASN A 634 14.59 39.21 -10.63
N VAL A 635 14.12 40.45 -10.81
CA VAL A 635 14.57 41.61 -10.02
C VAL A 635 13.52 42.12 -9.01
N PHE A 636 12.31 41.55 -9.03
CA PHE A 636 11.33 41.69 -7.93
C PHE A 636 11.21 40.44 -7.06
N TYR A 637 11.70 39.30 -7.54
CA TYR A 637 12.07 38.19 -6.69
C TYR A 637 13.55 38.35 -6.35
N ASP A 638 13.83 38.80 -5.13
CA ASP A 638 15.07 38.40 -4.47
C ASP A 638 14.89 36.91 -4.17
N SER A 639 15.12 36.07 -5.20
CA SER A 639 15.21 34.62 -5.03
C SER A 639 16.43 34.41 -4.16
N ALA A 640 16.17 34.23 -2.86
CA ALA A 640 17.14 33.67 -1.94
C ALA A 640 17.65 32.41 -2.61
N LYS A 641 18.92 32.44 -3.07
CA LYS A 641 19.50 31.45 -3.98
C LYS A 641 19.11 30.06 -3.50
N GLY A 642 18.14 29.43 -4.18
CA GLY A 642 17.54 28.20 -3.70
C GLY A 642 18.63 27.18 -3.43
N HIS A 643 18.64 26.60 -2.23
CA HIS A 643 19.61 25.58 -1.89
C HIS A 643 19.28 24.33 -2.73
N ARG A 644 19.92 24.24 -3.90
CA ARG A 644 19.75 23.11 -4.81
C ARG A 644 20.28 21.88 -4.10
N LEU A 645 19.41 20.88 -3.92
CA LEU A 645 19.72 19.64 -3.22
C LEU A 645 20.95 18.97 -3.82
N SER A 646 21.76 18.34 -2.96
CA SER A 646 22.93 17.60 -3.37
C SER A 646 22.52 16.30 -4.09
N GLU A 647 23.43 15.76 -4.90
CA GLU A 647 23.28 14.42 -5.47
C GLU A 647 23.08 13.35 -4.36
N LYS A 648 23.66 13.57 -3.18
CA LYS A 648 23.45 12.72 -2.00
C LYS A 648 21.99 12.75 -1.51
N ASP A 649 21.35 13.91 -1.54
CA ASP A 649 19.97 14.08 -1.09
C ASP A 649 19.00 13.46 -2.09
N TYR A 650 19.23 13.63 -3.40
CA TYR A 650 18.45 12.93 -4.43
C TYR A 650 18.54 11.39 -4.30
N ASN A 651 19.73 10.85 -4.01
CA ASN A 651 19.89 9.43 -3.72
C ASN A 651 19.12 8.98 -2.46
N TYR A 652 19.11 9.80 -1.40
CA TYR A 652 18.29 9.57 -0.20
C TYR A 652 16.79 9.52 -0.53
N TRP A 653 16.26 10.49 -1.28
CA TRP A 653 14.85 10.51 -1.68
C TRP A 653 14.47 9.32 -2.56
N ARG A 654 15.35 8.92 -3.47
CA ARG A 654 15.18 7.73 -4.31
C ARG A 654 15.15 6.44 -3.51
N GLN A 655 16.00 6.31 -2.48
CA GLN A 655 15.98 5.18 -1.54
C GLN A 655 14.67 5.15 -0.74
N LEU A 656 14.24 6.30 -0.20
CA LEU A 656 13.01 6.42 0.60
C LEU A 656 11.74 6.06 -0.20
N ALA A 657 11.69 6.44 -1.50
CA ALA A 657 10.59 6.04 -2.39
C ALA A 657 10.56 4.53 -2.68
N GLN A 658 11.73 3.87 -2.75
CA GLN A 658 11.83 2.41 -2.92
C GLN A 658 11.44 1.68 -1.65
N GLU A 659 11.85 2.18 -0.49
CA GLU A 659 11.48 1.67 0.83
C GLU A 659 9.96 1.69 1.04
N TYR A 660 9.33 2.85 0.82
CA TYR A 660 7.86 2.99 0.87
C TYR A 660 7.13 2.02 -0.08
N MET A 661 7.62 1.84 -1.31
CA MET A 661 7.02 0.90 -2.27
C MET A 661 7.26 -0.58 -1.89
N ARG A 662 8.38 -0.88 -1.23
CA ARG A 662 8.67 -2.21 -0.67
C ARG A 662 7.71 -2.53 0.48
N GLU A 663 7.60 -1.65 1.47
CA GLU A 663 6.67 -1.78 2.60
C GLU A 663 5.22 -1.93 2.14
N LYS A 664 4.77 -1.09 1.21
CA LYS A 664 3.40 -1.19 0.66
C LYS A 664 3.15 -2.53 -0.03
N LYS A 665 4.14 -3.06 -0.77
CA LYS A 665 4.07 -4.37 -1.41
C LYS A 665 4.10 -5.52 -0.41
N GLU A 666 4.87 -5.39 0.67
CA GLU A 666 4.91 -6.35 1.78
C GLU A 666 3.56 -6.38 2.51
N ALA A 667 2.97 -5.24 2.85
CA ALA A 667 1.63 -5.14 3.44
C ALA A 667 0.51 -5.65 2.50
N GLU A 668 0.64 -5.48 1.18
CA GLU A 668 -0.27 -6.09 0.19
C GLU A 668 -0.10 -7.63 0.13
N ASN A 669 1.14 -8.12 0.20
CA ASN A 669 1.43 -9.56 0.25
C ASN A 669 0.91 -10.20 1.55
N GLU A 670 1.07 -9.55 2.70
CA GLU A 670 0.52 -10.02 3.98
C GLU A 670 -1.00 -10.12 3.93
N LYS A 671 -1.69 -9.08 3.44
CA LYS A 671 -3.15 -9.10 3.23
C LYS A 671 -3.57 -10.23 2.28
N TYR A 672 -2.79 -10.48 1.22
CA TYR A 672 -3.03 -11.61 0.32
C TYR A 672 -2.83 -12.97 1.01
N ILE A 673 -1.78 -13.13 1.80
CA ILE A 673 -1.50 -14.35 2.59
C ILE A 673 -2.62 -14.59 3.60
N VAL A 674 -3.02 -13.58 4.38
CA VAL A 674 -4.12 -13.68 5.36
C VAL A 674 -5.44 -14.01 4.67
N LYS A 675 -5.75 -13.38 3.53
CA LYS A 675 -6.96 -13.71 2.75
C LYS A 675 -6.93 -15.16 2.26
N LYS A 676 -5.80 -15.63 1.75
CA LYS A 676 -5.63 -17.01 1.27
C LYS A 676 -5.67 -18.03 2.43
N GLN A 677 -5.12 -17.69 3.59
CA GLN A 677 -5.24 -18.48 4.82
C GLN A 677 -6.69 -18.57 5.29
N MET A 678 -7.46 -17.47 5.21
CA MET A 678 -8.89 -17.46 5.53
C MET A 678 -9.71 -18.33 4.55
N GLU A 679 -9.40 -18.26 3.26
CA GLU A 679 -10.02 -19.12 2.22
C GLU A 679 -9.71 -20.60 2.47
N ILE A 680 -8.45 -20.95 2.79
CA ILE A 680 -8.05 -22.32 3.17
C ILE A 680 -8.73 -22.76 4.48
N MET A 681 -8.83 -21.87 5.47
CA MET A 681 -9.51 -22.16 6.75
C MET A 681 -11.01 -22.41 6.54
N MET A 682 -11.66 -21.68 5.63
CA MET A 682 -13.04 -21.97 5.23
C MET A 682 -13.16 -23.36 4.62
N THR A 683 -12.31 -23.72 3.64
CA THR A 683 -12.36 -25.06 3.03
C THR A 683 -12.07 -26.19 4.04
N ILE A 684 -11.12 -25.98 4.97
CA ILE A 684 -10.86 -26.94 6.05
C ILE A 684 -12.06 -27.04 7.00
N THR A 685 -12.76 -25.95 7.28
CA THR A 685 -13.96 -25.96 8.12
C THR A 685 -15.10 -26.72 7.44
N GLU A 686 -15.30 -26.52 6.13
CA GLU A 686 -16.25 -27.29 5.32
C GLU A 686 -15.92 -28.79 5.29
N ASP A 687 -14.64 -29.14 5.12
CA ASP A 687 -14.15 -30.52 5.19
C ASP A 687 -14.32 -31.13 6.60
N VAL A 688 -14.07 -30.37 7.67
CA VAL A 688 -14.30 -30.82 9.05
C VAL A 688 -15.78 -31.05 9.32
N ASP A 689 -16.67 -30.18 8.84
CA ASP A 689 -18.12 -30.38 8.95
C ASP A 689 -18.60 -31.57 8.09
N TYR A 690 -17.97 -31.81 6.94
CA TYR A 690 -18.18 -33.02 6.14
C TYR A 690 -17.73 -34.27 6.90
N GLN A 691 -16.51 -34.30 7.43
CA GLN A 691 -15.99 -35.40 8.25
C GLN A 691 -16.83 -35.62 9.51
N LYS A 692 -17.37 -34.56 10.13
CA LYS A 692 -18.28 -34.64 11.26
C LYS A 692 -19.62 -35.28 10.86
N LYS A 693 -20.19 -34.94 9.70
CA LYS A 693 -21.38 -35.62 9.16
C LYS A 693 -21.11 -37.10 8.88
N VAL A 694 -19.97 -37.43 8.27
CA VAL A 694 -19.52 -38.81 8.04
C VAL A 694 -19.34 -39.54 9.37
N MET A 695 -18.69 -38.94 10.38
CA MET A 695 -18.50 -39.51 11.71
C MET A 695 -19.84 -39.68 12.45
N HIS A 696 -20.82 -38.81 12.28
CA HIS A 696 -22.17 -39.02 12.81
C HIS A 696 -22.88 -40.22 12.14
N GLN A 697 -22.74 -40.40 10.83
CA GLN A 697 -23.23 -41.60 10.14
C GLN A 697 -22.49 -42.88 10.61
N LEU A 698 -21.16 -42.82 10.74
CA LEU A 698 -20.32 -43.89 11.27
C LEU A 698 -20.69 -44.24 12.71
N LYS A 699 -20.93 -43.26 13.58
CA LYS A 699 -21.39 -43.47 14.96
C LYS A 699 -22.79 -44.11 15.01
N SER A 700 -23.69 -43.75 14.09
CA SER A 700 -24.99 -44.42 13.95
C SER A 700 -24.81 -45.89 13.57
N ARG A 701 -23.97 -46.18 12.56
CA ARG A 701 -23.66 -47.56 12.16
C ARG A 701 -22.90 -48.33 13.23
N MET A 702 -22.00 -47.69 13.97
CA MET A 702 -21.26 -48.31 15.07
C MET A 702 -22.19 -48.67 16.24
N LYS A 703 -23.21 -47.86 16.54
CA LYS A 703 -24.25 -48.21 17.52
C LYS A 703 -25.11 -49.40 17.06
N GLU A 704 -25.34 -49.53 15.76
CA GLU A 704 -26.02 -50.66 15.15
C GLU A 704 -25.14 -51.93 15.15
N LEU A 705 -23.84 -51.76 14.91
CA LEU A 705 -22.82 -52.81 14.93
C LEU A 705 -22.52 -53.31 16.35
N ASP A 706 -22.53 -52.43 17.35
CA ASP A 706 -22.45 -52.77 18.78
C ASP A 706 -23.71 -53.54 19.23
N ARG A 707 -24.88 -53.20 18.67
CA ARG A 707 -26.12 -53.99 18.86
C ARG A 707 -26.01 -55.39 18.25
N MET A 708 -25.42 -55.51 17.06
CA MET A 708 -25.10 -56.79 16.41
C MET A 708 -24.01 -57.58 17.16
N MET A 709 -23.00 -56.90 17.70
CA MET A 709 -21.91 -57.49 18.48
C MET A 709 -22.41 -58.06 19.81
N ASN A 710 -23.35 -57.39 20.48
CA ASN A 710 -23.98 -57.91 21.70
C ASN A 710 -24.80 -59.19 21.42
N THR A 711 -25.53 -59.26 20.30
CA THR A 711 -26.13 -60.54 19.85
C THR A 711 -25.08 -61.59 19.51
N SER A 712 -23.97 -61.24 18.83
CA SER A 712 -22.85 -62.16 18.56
C SER A 712 -22.16 -62.65 19.84
N HIS A 713 -22.12 -61.84 20.90
CA HIS A 713 -21.57 -62.23 22.20
C HIS A 713 -22.36 -63.39 22.84
N VAL A 714 -23.69 -63.38 22.72
CA VAL A 714 -24.56 -64.48 23.18
C VAL A 714 -24.33 -65.75 22.36
N TYR A 715 -24.06 -65.64 21.06
CA TYR A 715 -23.65 -66.79 20.24
C TYR A 715 -22.24 -67.30 20.59
N LEU A 716 -21.31 -66.40 20.94
CA LEU A 716 -19.95 -66.75 21.34
C LEU A 716 -19.86 -67.41 22.72
N GLU A 717 -20.70 -67.04 23.70
CA GLU A 717 -20.76 -67.76 24.98
C GLU A 717 -21.19 -69.23 24.80
N ASN A 718 -22.16 -69.48 23.92
CA ASN A 718 -22.56 -70.85 23.55
C ASN A 718 -21.43 -71.65 22.86
N ILE A 719 -20.54 -70.98 22.12
CA ILE A 719 -19.36 -71.60 21.49
C ILE A 719 -18.19 -71.75 22.49
N LYS A 720 -18.10 -70.90 23.51
CA LYS A 720 -17.05 -70.93 24.54
C LYS A 720 -17.11 -72.22 25.36
N HIS A 721 -18.31 -72.66 25.76
CA HIS A 721 -18.50 -73.97 26.39
C HIS A 721 -18.14 -75.17 25.49
N LEU A 722 -18.11 -74.99 24.17
CA LEU A 722 -17.67 -76.02 23.23
C LEU A 722 -16.14 -76.07 23.05
N THR A 723 -15.46 -74.94 23.29
CA THR A 723 -14.04 -74.74 22.96
C THR A 723 -13.08 -74.95 24.15
N GLU A 724 -13.55 -74.89 25.39
CA GLU A 724 -12.77 -75.32 26.58
C GLU A 724 -12.27 -76.78 26.48
N LYS A 725 -12.90 -77.62 25.65
CA LYS A 725 -12.46 -79.01 25.37
C LYS A 725 -11.30 -79.15 24.37
N ILE A 726 -10.84 -78.07 23.73
CA ILE A 726 -9.84 -78.11 22.65
C ILE A 726 -8.53 -77.40 23.05
N GLN A 727 -8.52 -76.67 24.16
CA GLN A 727 -7.41 -75.85 24.67
C GLN A 727 -6.25 -76.66 25.30
N GLU A 728 -5.83 -77.79 24.71
CA GLU A 728 -4.78 -78.66 25.27
C GLU A 728 -3.55 -78.83 24.35
N ARG A 729 -3.45 -78.11 23.22
CA ARG A 729 -2.24 -78.11 22.35
C ARG A 729 -1.82 -76.71 21.95
N GLY A 730 -0.51 -76.45 22.08
CA GLY A 730 0.08 -75.12 22.18
C GLY A 730 0.23 -74.34 20.87
N LEU A 731 0.57 -73.05 21.05
CA LEU A 731 0.64 -72.02 20.03
C LEU A 731 2.05 -71.93 19.41
N GLN A 732 2.16 -71.83 18.08
CA GLN A 732 3.42 -71.53 17.38
C GLN A 732 3.32 -70.27 16.52
N SER A 733 4.47 -69.60 16.41
CA SER A 733 4.80 -68.36 15.69
C SER A 733 3.92 -67.95 14.50
N GLN A 734 3.49 -66.68 14.46
CA GLN A 734 2.88 -66.06 13.27
C GLN A 734 3.96 -65.57 12.29
N ALA A 735 3.75 -65.82 10.99
CA ALA A 735 4.58 -65.29 9.92
C ALA A 735 4.22 -63.83 9.56
N SER A 736 5.17 -63.08 9.02
CA SER A 736 4.97 -61.69 8.59
C SER A 736 4.05 -61.60 7.37
N ILE A 737 2.90 -60.94 7.54
CA ILE A 737 1.86 -60.79 6.51
C ILE A 737 2.25 -59.68 5.52
N HIS A 738 2.06 -59.91 4.23
CA HIS A 738 2.28 -58.89 3.19
C HIS A 738 1.21 -57.79 3.22
N VAL A 739 1.59 -56.56 2.89
CA VAL A 739 0.73 -55.37 2.95
C VAL A 739 0.69 -54.65 1.61
N LEU A 740 1.84 -54.47 0.96
CA LEU A 740 1.92 -53.70 -0.29
C LEU A 740 1.18 -54.37 -1.44
N ALA A 741 1.27 -55.71 -1.52
CA ALA A 741 0.53 -56.53 -2.47
C ALA A 741 -1.01 -56.51 -2.28
N ARG A 742 -1.55 -55.88 -1.21
CA ARG A 742 -2.99 -55.70 -1.00
C ARG A 742 -3.49 -54.28 -1.30
N HIS A 743 -2.60 -53.35 -1.69
CA HIS A 743 -3.03 -51.99 -2.07
C HIS A 743 -3.90 -51.98 -3.33
N THR A 744 -4.96 -51.16 -3.28
CA THR A 744 -5.95 -50.96 -4.34
C THR A 744 -6.00 -49.48 -4.73
N PRO A 745 -6.16 -49.12 -6.01
CA PRO A 745 -6.27 -50.00 -7.19
C PRO A 745 -4.94 -50.64 -7.61
N TYR A 746 -5.02 -51.69 -8.43
CA TYR A 746 -3.85 -52.36 -9.01
C TYR A 746 -3.07 -51.37 -9.90
N PRO A 747 -1.74 -51.17 -9.69
CA PRO A 747 -1.04 -50.02 -10.23
C PRO A 747 -1.07 -49.93 -11.76
N GLY A 748 -1.25 -48.71 -12.27
CA GLY A 748 -1.37 -48.47 -13.71
C GLY A 748 -2.73 -48.85 -14.31
N THR A 749 -3.67 -49.33 -13.50
CA THR A 749 -5.03 -49.72 -13.93
C THR A 749 -6.09 -49.07 -13.05
N ARG A 750 -7.37 -49.27 -13.41
CA ARG A 750 -8.53 -48.94 -12.55
C ARG A 750 -9.09 -50.15 -11.80
N VAL A 751 -8.44 -51.32 -11.90
CA VAL A 751 -8.92 -52.56 -11.31
C VAL A 751 -8.75 -52.48 -9.79
N GLN A 752 -9.83 -52.61 -9.05
CA GLN A 752 -9.79 -52.67 -7.59
C GLN A 752 -9.55 -54.13 -7.16
N ARG A 753 -8.65 -54.32 -6.19
CA ARG A 753 -8.47 -55.63 -5.53
C ARG A 753 -9.66 -55.95 -4.65
N TYR A 754 -10.00 -57.22 -4.54
CA TYR A 754 -10.90 -57.72 -3.51
C TYR A 754 -10.28 -57.45 -2.12
N PRO A 755 -11.02 -56.91 -1.13
CA PRO A 755 -10.45 -56.56 0.17
C PRO A 755 -10.10 -57.82 0.97
N VAL A 756 -8.81 -58.04 1.26
CA VAL A 756 -8.30 -59.17 2.06
C VAL A 756 -7.90 -58.70 3.46
N PRO A 757 -8.67 -59.01 4.53
CA PRO A 757 -8.27 -58.76 5.91
C PRO A 757 -7.10 -59.66 6.34
N ASP A 758 -6.27 -59.19 7.28
CA ASP A 758 -5.05 -59.90 7.72
C ASP A 758 -5.29 -61.36 8.12
N LYS A 759 -6.38 -61.63 8.84
CA LYS A 759 -6.82 -62.98 9.24
C LYS A 759 -6.92 -63.96 8.06
N TYR A 760 -7.31 -63.47 6.88
CA TYR A 760 -7.56 -64.31 5.70
C TYR A 760 -6.44 -64.24 4.65
N VAL A 761 -5.32 -63.57 4.94
CA VAL A 761 -4.15 -63.62 4.06
C VAL A 761 -3.58 -65.05 3.97
N PRO A 762 -3.33 -65.78 5.07
CA PRO A 762 -2.77 -67.13 5.01
C PRO A 762 -3.71 -68.11 4.29
N TRP A 763 -3.16 -68.91 3.38
CA TRP A 763 -3.91 -69.83 2.53
C TRP A 763 -4.47 -71.04 3.29
N GLU A 764 -3.93 -71.30 4.48
CA GLU A 764 -4.33 -72.31 5.47
C GLU A 764 -5.70 -71.97 6.07
N VAL A 765 -6.04 -70.68 6.14
CA VAL A 765 -7.36 -70.22 6.60
C VAL A 765 -8.35 -70.41 5.46
N MET A 766 -9.35 -71.26 5.67
CA MET A 766 -10.47 -71.43 4.75
C MET A 766 -11.29 -70.13 4.68
N TRP A 767 -11.61 -69.71 3.45
CA TRP A 767 -12.48 -68.58 3.17
C TRP A 767 -13.34 -68.95 1.96
N THR A 768 -14.62 -69.18 2.19
CA THR A 768 -15.59 -69.64 1.18
C THR A 768 -15.99 -68.52 0.21
N ASP A 769 -16.04 -67.29 0.70
CA ASP A 769 -16.65 -66.14 0.01
C ASP A 769 -15.60 -65.32 -0.77
N TYR A 770 -14.40 -65.86 -0.95
CA TYR A 770 -13.26 -65.19 -1.57
C TYR A 770 -13.35 -65.26 -3.10
N ASP A 771 -13.81 -64.16 -3.71
CA ASP A 771 -13.97 -64.01 -5.16
C ASP A 771 -13.06 -62.89 -5.72
N PRO A 772 -11.75 -63.14 -5.90
CA PRO A 772 -10.79 -62.14 -6.33
C PRO A 772 -10.96 -61.72 -7.80
N VAL A 773 -10.93 -60.42 -8.05
CA VAL A 773 -11.03 -59.86 -9.40
C VAL A 773 -9.88 -60.37 -10.28
N ALA A 774 -10.21 -60.90 -11.46
CA ALA A 774 -9.22 -61.41 -12.41
C ALA A 774 -8.65 -60.29 -13.30
N TYR A 775 -7.31 -60.21 -13.40
CA TYR A 775 -6.64 -59.29 -14.32
C TYR A 775 -5.28 -59.84 -14.79
N THR A 776 -5.03 -59.78 -16.10
CA THR A 776 -3.75 -60.06 -16.75
C THR A 776 -3.52 -59.04 -17.86
N ARG A 777 -2.30 -58.50 -17.96
CA ARG A 777 -1.91 -57.60 -19.05
C ARG A 777 -1.57 -58.39 -20.32
N PRO A 778 -2.16 -58.08 -21.49
CA PRO A 778 -1.84 -58.73 -22.77
C PRO A 778 -0.35 -58.68 -23.11
N LYS A 779 0.14 -59.74 -23.77
CA LYS A 779 1.54 -59.90 -24.18
C LYS A 779 1.99 -58.83 -25.20
N SER A 780 1.08 -58.40 -26.07
CA SER A 780 1.25 -57.30 -27.03
C SER A 780 1.71 -55.99 -26.41
N ASP A 781 1.32 -55.74 -25.15
CA ASP A 781 1.47 -54.44 -24.52
C ASP A 781 2.86 -54.26 -23.88
N PHE A 782 3.70 -55.29 -23.87
CA PHE A 782 5.06 -55.26 -23.35
C PHE A 782 6.06 -54.81 -24.41
N PRO A 783 7.19 -54.18 -24.03
CA PRO A 783 8.28 -53.86 -24.96
C PRO A 783 8.77 -55.10 -25.72
N GLY A 784 9.09 -54.97 -27.00
CA GLY A 784 9.45 -56.10 -27.87
C GLY A 784 10.62 -56.97 -27.37
N SER A 785 11.53 -56.40 -26.57
CA SER A 785 12.62 -57.13 -25.91
C SER A 785 12.15 -58.05 -24.77
N LEU A 786 11.01 -57.75 -24.14
CA LEU A 786 10.43 -58.54 -23.06
C LEU A 786 9.37 -59.53 -23.55
N GLN A 787 8.71 -59.28 -24.68
CA GLN A 787 7.64 -60.14 -25.22
C GLN A 787 7.97 -61.65 -25.29
N PRO A 788 9.20 -62.10 -25.63
CA PRO A 788 9.56 -63.53 -25.62
C PRO A 788 9.48 -64.19 -24.23
N TYR A 789 9.62 -63.40 -23.16
CA TYR A 789 9.65 -63.86 -21.76
C TYR A 789 8.32 -63.65 -21.02
N VAL A 790 7.30 -63.15 -21.72
CA VAL A 790 5.96 -62.88 -21.16
C VAL A 790 5.01 -64.02 -21.46
N ASP A 791 4.44 -64.59 -20.40
CA ASP A 791 3.46 -65.67 -20.48
C ASP A 791 2.10 -65.17 -20.98
N GLU A 792 1.38 -66.01 -21.71
CA GLU A 792 0.00 -65.73 -22.12
C GLU A 792 -0.99 -66.04 -20.99
N ASP A 793 -2.22 -65.53 -21.11
CA ASP A 793 -3.25 -65.73 -20.08
C ASP A 793 -3.95 -67.08 -20.28
N VAL A 794 -3.48 -68.09 -19.55
CA VAL A 794 -4.03 -69.45 -19.57
C VAL A 794 -5.49 -69.48 -19.11
N LEU A 795 -5.89 -68.60 -18.18
CA LEU A 795 -7.27 -68.57 -17.67
C LEU A 795 -8.23 -68.05 -18.75
N LEU A 796 -7.82 -66.99 -19.46
CA LEU A 796 -8.59 -66.45 -20.59
C LEU A 796 -8.65 -67.43 -21.77
N LEU A 797 -7.53 -68.08 -22.11
CA LEU A 797 -7.47 -69.06 -23.21
C LEU A 797 -8.37 -70.27 -22.91
N ARG A 798 -8.29 -70.83 -21.69
CA ARG A 798 -9.16 -71.96 -21.27
C ARG A 798 -10.64 -71.57 -21.30
N ALA A 799 -10.99 -70.35 -20.92
CA ALA A 799 -12.37 -69.86 -20.97
C ALA A 799 -12.90 -69.65 -22.39
N THR A 800 -12.05 -69.24 -23.35
CA THR A 800 -12.47 -69.01 -24.75
C THR A 800 -12.46 -70.27 -25.62
N GLN A 801 -11.57 -71.23 -25.36
CA GLN A 801 -11.37 -72.39 -26.26
C GLN A 801 -12.12 -73.67 -25.87
N GLY A 802 -12.71 -73.74 -24.67
CA GLY A 802 -13.74 -74.72 -24.34
C GLY A 802 -13.42 -76.19 -24.62
N ILE A 803 -12.65 -76.82 -23.73
CA ILE A 803 -12.47 -78.29 -23.54
C ILE A 803 -11.29 -78.94 -24.29
N ASP A 804 -10.68 -78.32 -25.31
CA ASP A 804 -9.51 -78.91 -26.00
C ASP A 804 -8.15 -78.44 -25.41
N ASP A 805 -7.78 -79.01 -24.24
CA ASP A 805 -6.52 -78.70 -23.52
C ASP A 805 -5.24 -78.95 -24.36
N SER A 806 -5.34 -79.64 -25.51
CA SER A 806 -4.22 -79.96 -26.40
C SER A 806 -3.57 -78.74 -27.09
N GLN A 807 -4.27 -77.59 -27.13
CA GLN A 807 -3.80 -76.36 -27.77
C GLN A 807 -3.27 -75.30 -26.79
N LEU A 808 -3.34 -75.56 -25.48
CA LEU A 808 -2.88 -74.62 -24.45
C LEU A 808 -1.35 -74.68 -24.23
N PRO A 809 -0.69 -73.57 -23.89
CA PRO A 809 0.73 -73.58 -23.53
C PRO A 809 0.95 -74.34 -22.21
N VAL A 810 1.66 -75.47 -22.29
CA VAL A 810 2.02 -76.29 -21.12
C VAL A 810 3.25 -75.70 -20.43
N PHE A 811 3.09 -75.25 -19.19
CA PHE A 811 4.18 -74.75 -18.36
C PHE A 811 4.68 -75.83 -17.39
N GLN A 812 6.00 -76.00 -17.30
CA GLN A 812 6.64 -76.84 -16.30
C GLN A 812 6.92 -75.99 -15.05
N TRP A 813 6.19 -76.27 -13.95
CA TRP A 813 6.29 -75.49 -12.71
C TRP A 813 7.42 -76.00 -11.79
N ASN A 814 7.95 -75.12 -10.92
CA ASN A 814 8.99 -75.44 -9.94
C ASN A 814 10.29 -76.03 -10.54
N CYS A 815 10.61 -75.70 -11.80
CA CYS A 815 11.85 -76.13 -12.46
C CYS A 815 12.37 -75.06 -13.44
N LEU A 816 13.58 -75.27 -13.93
CA LEU A 816 14.19 -74.54 -15.04
C LEU A 816 13.81 -75.25 -16.35
N SER A 817 13.04 -74.59 -17.21
CA SER A 817 12.54 -75.14 -18.47
C SER A 817 13.12 -74.38 -19.66
N SER A 818 13.68 -75.08 -20.64
CA SER A 818 14.21 -74.48 -21.86
C SER A 818 13.30 -74.76 -23.05
N ASN A 819 12.77 -73.70 -23.67
CA ASN A 819 11.89 -73.80 -24.83
C ASN A 819 12.66 -74.28 -26.08
N PRO A 820 12.00 -74.88 -27.09
CA PRO A 820 12.65 -75.30 -28.35
C PRO A 820 13.38 -74.17 -29.12
N ALA A 821 13.07 -72.91 -28.82
CA ALA A 821 13.76 -71.73 -29.33
C ALA A 821 15.08 -71.38 -28.60
N GLY A 822 15.56 -72.24 -27.69
CA GLY A 822 16.81 -72.04 -26.93
C GLY A 822 16.70 -71.07 -25.74
N ILE A 823 15.47 -70.67 -25.36
CA ILE A 823 15.23 -69.72 -24.26
C ILE A 823 15.04 -70.50 -22.96
N SER A 824 15.94 -70.34 -21.99
CA SER A 824 15.80 -70.86 -20.64
C SER A 824 14.90 -69.97 -19.78
N ILE A 825 13.92 -70.59 -19.12
CA ILE A 825 12.93 -69.94 -18.25
C ILE A 825 12.99 -70.60 -16.88
N ASP A 826 13.53 -69.89 -15.90
CA ASP A 826 13.47 -70.30 -14.50
C ASP A 826 12.07 -70.02 -13.92
N ARG A 827 11.46 -71.05 -13.33
CA ARG A 827 10.22 -70.99 -12.51
C ARG A 827 10.41 -71.65 -11.14
N THR A 828 11.64 -71.82 -10.66
CA THR A 828 11.89 -72.13 -9.25
C THR A 828 11.66 -70.88 -8.38
N SER A 829 11.46 -71.03 -7.08
CA SER A 829 11.42 -69.90 -6.14
C SER A 829 12.79 -69.74 -5.46
N TRP A 830 13.23 -68.50 -5.26
CA TRP A 830 14.37 -68.09 -4.46
C TRP A 830 14.03 -67.94 -2.96
N ILE A 831 12.80 -68.23 -2.54
CA ILE A 831 12.42 -68.26 -1.11
C ILE A 831 13.00 -69.52 -0.49
N ILE A 832 13.78 -69.35 0.57
CA ILE A 832 14.40 -70.45 1.33
C ILE A 832 13.44 -70.88 2.45
N GLY A 833 13.14 -72.17 2.54
CA GLY A 833 12.30 -72.75 3.61
C GLY A 833 13.11 -73.18 4.83
N ASP A 834 12.43 -73.64 5.88
CA ASP A 834 13.01 -74.03 7.18
C ASP A 834 14.12 -75.11 7.11
N GLN A 835 14.24 -75.82 5.97
CA GLN A 835 15.26 -76.84 5.71
C GLN A 835 16.43 -76.36 4.83
N GLY A 836 16.53 -75.06 4.54
CA GLY A 836 17.63 -74.48 3.75
C GLY A 836 17.52 -74.72 2.23
N THR A 837 16.42 -75.30 1.77
CA THR A 837 16.13 -75.53 0.34
C THR A 837 15.08 -74.56 -0.19
N ASN A 838 15.07 -74.36 -1.50
CA ASN A 838 14.08 -73.51 -2.18
C ASN A 838 12.65 -74.05 -1.98
N VAL A 839 11.71 -73.18 -1.63
CA VAL A 839 10.30 -73.54 -1.39
C VAL A 839 9.62 -73.91 -2.71
N VAL A 840 9.09 -75.12 -2.77
CA VAL A 840 8.22 -75.58 -3.86
C VAL A 840 6.83 -74.96 -3.67
N TYR A 841 6.42 -74.04 -4.54
CA TYR A 841 5.09 -73.43 -4.44
C TYR A 841 3.99 -74.41 -4.87
N LYS A 842 2.82 -74.29 -4.25
CA LYS A 842 1.64 -75.09 -4.56
C LYS A 842 0.93 -74.53 -5.80
N LEU A 843 0.20 -75.40 -6.50
CA LEU A 843 -0.74 -75.00 -7.56
C LEU A 843 -2.16 -74.90 -6.98
N ASP A 844 -2.97 -74.03 -7.56
CA ASP A 844 -4.42 -73.96 -7.33
C ASP A 844 -5.17 -75.05 -8.11
N SER A 845 -6.48 -75.21 -7.87
CA SER A 845 -7.35 -76.20 -8.54
C SER A 845 -7.32 -76.12 -10.08
N GLU A 846 -7.03 -74.95 -10.64
CA GLU A 846 -6.91 -74.71 -12.09
C GLU A 846 -5.51 -74.98 -12.67
N GLY A 847 -4.57 -75.50 -11.87
CA GLY A 847 -3.21 -75.85 -12.33
C GLY A 847 -2.25 -74.67 -12.48
N VAL A 848 -2.62 -73.49 -11.97
CA VAL A 848 -1.81 -72.26 -11.93
C VAL A 848 -1.13 -72.08 -10.57
N PRO A 849 0.06 -71.46 -10.50
CA PRO A 849 0.82 -71.26 -9.26
C PRO A 849 0.08 -70.40 -8.24
N ARG A 850 0.32 -70.64 -6.95
CA ARG A 850 -0.29 -69.95 -5.81
C ARG A 850 0.80 -69.26 -4.96
N ASN A 851 0.66 -67.96 -4.74
CA ASN A 851 1.62 -67.10 -4.03
C ASN A 851 1.87 -67.59 -2.61
N ILE A 852 3.12 -67.91 -2.28
CA ILE A 852 3.52 -68.52 -1.00
C ILE A 852 3.09 -67.66 0.20
N PHE A 853 3.10 -66.34 0.08
CA PHE A 853 2.85 -65.41 1.19
C PHE A 853 1.35 -65.14 1.48
N GLY A 854 0.43 -65.61 0.64
CA GLY A 854 -1.02 -65.53 0.91
C GLY A 854 -1.85 -64.78 -0.14
N ARG A 855 -3.15 -64.65 0.14
CA ARG A 855 -4.15 -63.94 -0.68
C ARG A 855 -3.83 -62.45 -0.83
N THR A 856 -3.88 -61.95 -2.06
CA THR A 856 -3.65 -60.54 -2.44
C THR A 856 -4.91 -59.81 -2.91
N GLY A 857 -6.01 -60.52 -3.17
CA GLY A 857 -7.25 -59.96 -3.68
C GLY A 857 -7.31 -59.78 -5.20
N LEU A 858 -6.37 -60.35 -5.96
CA LEU A 858 -6.34 -60.28 -7.42
C LEU A 858 -5.93 -61.63 -8.03
N ARG A 859 -6.77 -62.18 -8.93
CA ARG A 859 -6.47 -63.40 -9.68
C ARG A 859 -5.82 -63.04 -11.03
N GLY A 860 -5.04 -63.96 -11.60
CA GLY A 860 -4.33 -63.74 -12.87
C GLY A 860 -2.87 -63.33 -12.71
N ARG A 861 -2.15 -63.15 -13.83
CA ARG A 861 -0.73 -62.75 -13.84
C ARG A 861 -0.52 -61.26 -13.51
N GLY A 862 -1.55 -60.44 -13.62
CA GLY A 862 -1.44 -58.99 -13.51
C GLY A 862 -0.51 -58.40 -14.58
N ALA A 863 0.33 -57.45 -14.20
CA ALA A 863 1.29 -56.79 -15.08
C ALA A 863 2.72 -57.38 -15.03
N LEU A 864 2.94 -58.47 -14.29
CA LEU A 864 4.22 -59.19 -14.24
C LEU A 864 4.46 -60.01 -15.53
N CYS A 865 5.71 -60.39 -15.80
CA CYS A 865 6.05 -61.10 -17.05
C CYS A 865 5.59 -62.56 -17.02
N ARG A 866 5.73 -63.25 -15.88
CA ARG A 866 5.45 -64.68 -15.73
C ARG A 866 4.37 -64.98 -14.70
N TRP A 867 3.72 -66.12 -14.85
CA TRP A 867 3.00 -66.78 -13.76
C TRP A 867 3.99 -67.36 -12.74
N GLY A 868 3.68 -67.22 -11.45
CA GLY A 868 4.54 -67.65 -10.36
C GLY A 868 5.65 -66.63 -10.01
N PRO A 869 6.85 -67.08 -9.62
CA PRO A 869 7.95 -66.19 -9.25
C PRO A 869 8.48 -65.41 -10.46
N ASN A 870 8.67 -64.11 -10.27
CA ASN A 870 9.32 -63.22 -11.21
C ASN A 870 10.60 -62.69 -10.56
N HIS A 871 11.75 -63.17 -11.04
CA HIS A 871 13.06 -62.87 -10.49
C HIS A 871 13.55 -61.47 -10.90
N PHE A 872 14.05 -60.71 -9.91
CA PHE A 872 14.67 -59.40 -10.09
C PHE A 872 16.01 -59.35 -9.35
N VAL A 873 17.02 -58.74 -9.97
CA VAL A 873 18.28 -58.39 -9.28
C VAL A 873 18.31 -56.88 -9.16
N LEU A 874 18.51 -56.37 -7.94
CA LEU A 874 18.63 -54.94 -7.65
C LEU A 874 19.93 -54.67 -6.89
N ALA A 875 20.60 -53.57 -7.23
CA ALA A 875 21.81 -53.12 -6.57
C ALA A 875 21.60 -51.72 -5.98
N ILE A 876 21.68 -51.60 -4.66
CA ILE A 876 21.71 -50.32 -3.95
C ILE A 876 23.18 -49.92 -3.79
N ILE A 877 23.62 -48.98 -4.61
CA ILE A 877 25.00 -48.48 -4.61
C ILE A 877 25.01 -47.14 -3.90
N THR A 878 25.77 -47.02 -2.81
CA THR A 878 25.82 -45.83 -1.94
C THR A 878 27.24 -45.30 -1.73
N ARG A 879 27.36 -44.00 -1.45
CA ARG A 879 28.59 -43.33 -1.02
C ARG A 879 28.26 -42.14 -0.10
N TRP A 880 29.21 -41.69 0.71
CA TRP A 880 29.05 -40.45 1.46
C TRP A 880 29.12 -39.21 0.54
N GLN A 881 28.38 -38.16 0.90
CA GLN A 881 28.29 -36.93 0.11
C GLN A 881 29.66 -36.27 -0.10
N LYS A 882 30.01 -36.01 -1.37
CA LYS A 882 31.27 -35.34 -1.72
C LYS A 882 31.23 -33.89 -1.23
N GLY A 883 32.21 -33.51 -0.39
CA GLY A 883 32.32 -32.18 0.21
C GLY A 883 32.21 -32.12 1.75
N GLY A 884 32.25 -33.25 2.46
CA GLY A 884 32.29 -33.30 3.92
C GLY A 884 30.94 -33.24 4.63
N GLY A 885 29.83 -33.36 3.88
CA GLY A 885 28.49 -33.52 4.45
C GLY A 885 28.24 -34.94 4.97
N ARG A 886 27.39 -35.07 6.00
CA ARG A 886 26.92 -36.37 6.53
C ARG A 886 25.74 -36.97 5.75
N GLY A 887 25.44 -36.43 4.57
CA GLY A 887 24.42 -36.95 3.67
C GLY A 887 24.88 -38.23 2.98
N LEU A 888 23.94 -39.12 2.68
CA LEU A 888 24.19 -40.35 1.92
C LEU A 888 23.70 -40.15 0.48
N GLU A 889 24.57 -40.37 -0.48
CA GLU A 889 24.23 -40.39 -1.91
C GLU A 889 24.09 -41.83 -2.39
N PHE A 890 23.18 -42.06 -3.32
CA PHE A 890 22.98 -43.35 -3.95
C PHE A 890 22.83 -43.23 -5.47
N VAL A 891 23.09 -44.33 -6.19
CA VAL A 891 22.90 -44.38 -7.64
C VAL A 891 21.43 -44.65 -7.94
N VAL A 892 20.81 -43.77 -8.72
CA VAL A 892 19.41 -43.89 -9.15
C VAL A 892 19.31 -44.01 -10.67
N MET A 893 18.43 -44.91 -11.12
CA MET A 893 18.01 -45.02 -12.52
C MET A 893 16.81 -44.11 -12.77
N ARG A 894 16.84 -43.35 -13.86
CA ARG A 894 15.70 -42.53 -14.32
C ARG A 894 14.88 -43.29 -15.36
N GLY A 895 13.60 -43.48 -15.08
CA GLY A 895 12.68 -44.12 -16.03
C GLY A 895 12.32 -43.23 -17.23
N GLU A 896 11.77 -43.84 -18.28
CA GLU A 896 11.34 -43.14 -19.51
C GLU A 896 10.28 -42.05 -19.25
N ARG A 897 9.47 -42.22 -18.19
CA ARG A 897 8.49 -41.22 -17.74
C ARG A 897 9.18 -40.18 -16.86
N ARG A 898 9.12 -38.90 -17.26
CA ARG A 898 9.70 -37.77 -16.51
C ARG A 898 9.32 -37.83 -15.03
N GLY A 899 10.33 -37.98 -14.17
CA GLY A 899 10.21 -37.89 -12.71
C GLY A 899 10.16 -39.23 -11.97
N GLN A 900 10.01 -40.37 -12.66
CA GLN A 900 10.03 -41.68 -12.00
C GLN A 900 11.47 -42.14 -11.72
N LEU A 901 11.72 -42.57 -10.49
CA LEU A 901 13.01 -43.07 -10.01
C LEU A 901 12.92 -44.58 -9.74
N SER A 902 13.98 -45.33 -10.02
CA SER A 902 14.10 -46.73 -9.62
C SER A 902 15.54 -47.10 -9.24
N LEU A 903 15.69 -48.21 -8.51
CA LEU A 903 16.99 -48.78 -8.21
C LEU A 903 17.66 -49.34 -9.48
N PRO A 904 19.00 -49.29 -9.58
CA PRO A 904 19.76 -50.04 -10.58
C PRO A 904 19.44 -51.53 -10.52
N GLY A 905 19.10 -52.13 -11.66
CA GLY A 905 18.76 -53.54 -11.79
C GLY A 905 17.58 -53.78 -12.72
N GLY A 906 17.09 -55.01 -12.78
CA GLY A 906 16.08 -55.40 -13.77
C GLY A 906 15.48 -56.79 -13.53
N PHE A 907 14.52 -57.14 -14.40
CA PHE A 907 13.94 -58.48 -14.48
C PHE A 907 14.97 -59.45 -15.05
N VAL A 908 15.07 -60.65 -14.46
CA VAL A 908 16.00 -61.70 -14.89
C VAL A 908 15.27 -62.66 -15.84
N PRO A 909 15.63 -62.69 -17.14
CA PRO A 909 14.93 -63.53 -18.12
C PRO A 909 15.38 -64.99 -18.13
N GLY A 910 16.54 -65.35 -17.57
CA GLY A 910 17.09 -66.71 -17.66
C GLY A 910 18.31 -66.90 -16.77
N GLU A 911 19.21 -67.81 -17.13
CA GLU A 911 20.36 -68.23 -16.32
C GLU A 911 21.39 -67.11 -16.05
N HIS A 912 21.50 -66.10 -16.92
CA HIS A 912 22.42 -64.96 -16.75
C HIS A 912 21.83 -63.91 -15.78
N ILE A 913 21.81 -64.25 -14.49
CA ILE A 913 21.23 -63.45 -13.40
C ILE A 913 21.77 -62.01 -13.36
N TYR A 914 23.09 -61.84 -13.47
CA TYR A 914 23.75 -60.54 -13.25
C TYR A 914 23.86 -59.66 -14.50
N GLU A 915 23.52 -60.19 -15.68
CA GLU A 915 23.50 -59.45 -16.95
C GLU A 915 22.53 -58.25 -16.89
N ALA A 916 21.42 -58.39 -16.15
CA ALA A 916 20.44 -57.32 -15.92
C ALA A 916 21.02 -56.09 -15.20
N VAL A 917 22.11 -56.25 -14.42
CA VAL A 917 22.85 -55.14 -13.80
C VAL A 917 23.97 -54.67 -14.72
N ARG A 918 24.70 -55.60 -15.37
CA ARG A 918 25.82 -55.31 -16.28
C ARG A 918 25.43 -54.32 -17.39
N ILE A 919 24.28 -54.52 -18.01
CA ILE A 919 23.78 -53.72 -19.14
C ILE A 919 23.63 -52.22 -18.77
N LEU A 920 23.60 -51.85 -17.49
CA LEU A 920 23.47 -50.45 -17.05
C LEU A 920 24.80 -49.67 -17.04
N PHE A 921 25.93 -50.36 -17.18
CA PHE A 921 27.27 -49.79 -17.13
C PHE A 921 27.97 -49.84 -18.50
N LYS A 922 29.02 -49.02 -18.67
CA LYS A 922 29.87 -48.98 -19.87
C LYS A 922 31.16 -49.76 -19.63
N GLY A 923 31.59 -50.53 -20.63
CA GLY A 923 32.93 -51.10 -20.67
C GLY A 923 34.02 -50.06 -20.95
N LYS A 924 35.27 -50.37 -20.58
CA LYS A 924 36.47 -49.66 -21.08
C LYS A 924 36.74 -49.97 -22.56
N GLU A 925 36.24 -51.09 -23.06
CA GLU A 925 36.21 -51.48 -24.47
C GLU A 925 34.77 -51.80 -24.91
N SER A 926 34.55 -51.89 -26.22
CA SER A 926 33.24 -51.96 -26.90
C SER A 926 32.32 -53.12 -26.50
N SER A 927 32.81 -54.06 -25.70
CA SER A 927 32.04 -55.12 -25.05
C SER A 927 32.70 -55.51 -23.73
N LEU A 928 31.97 -55.36 -22.61
CA LEU A 928 32.33 -56.07 -21.37
C LEU A 928 32.24 -57.59 -21.61
N PRO A 929 32.98 -58.43 -20.86
CA PRO A 929 32.64 -59.85 -20.73
C PRO A 929 31.24 -60.01 -20.10
N MET A 930 30.59 -61.14 -20.37
CA MET A 930 29.28 -61.47 -19.79
C MET A 930 29.46 -61.86 -18.31
N TRP A 931 28.62 -61.33 -17.42
CA TRP A 931 28.68 -61.65 -15.99
C TRP A 931 27.95 -62.97 -15.74
N ASN A 932 28.72 -64.04 -15.57
CA ASN A 932 28.20 -65.41 -15.40
C ASN A 932 28.18 -65.83 -13.92
N SER A 933 29.01 -65.21 -13.09
CA SER A 933 29.12 -65.44 -11.65
C SER A 933 28.83 -64.16 -10.85
N GLN A 934 28.60 -64.33 -9.55
CA GLN A 934 28.50 -63.18 -8.63
C GLN A 934 29.85 -62.46 -8.51
N ASP A 935 30.96 -63.21 -8.62
CA ASP A 935 32.31 -62.70 -8.44
C ASP A 935 32.69 -61.74 -9.57
N ASP A 936 32.26 -62.02 -10.82
CA ASP A 936 32.42 -61.10 -11.97
C ASP A 936 31.82 -59.70 -11.70
N MET A 937 30.67 -59.66 -11.01
CA MET A 937 30.00 -58.41 -10.62
C MET A 937 30.77 -57.70 -9.49
N LEU A 938 31.16 -58.46 -8.46
CA LEU A 938 31.87 -57.93 -7.30
C LEU A 938 33.23 -57.36 -7.69
N ASP A 939 33.96 -58.04 -8.57
CA ASP A 939 35.28 -57.61 -9.04
C ASP A 939 35.19 -56.38 -9.95
N PHE A 940 34.12 -56.23 -10.74
CA PHE A 940 33.86 -54.97 -11.45
C PHE A 940 33.70 -53.79 -10.49
N PHE A 941 32.87 -53.92 -9.45
CA PHE A 941 32.67 -52.83 -8.50
C PHE A 941 33.91 -52.55 -7.64
N LYS A 942 34.66 -53.57 -7.21
CA LYS A 942 35.99 -53.37 -6.58
C LYS A 942 36.97 -52.65 -7.50
N SER A 943 36.98 -52.95 -8.80
CA SER A 943 37.86 -52.29 -9.78
C SER A 943 37.53 -50.81 -10.04
N CYS A 944 36.40 -50.31 -9.52
CA CYS A 944 35.99 -48.91 -9.62
C CYS A 944 36.47 -48.04 -8.44
N ASP A 945 37.12 -48.62 -7.43
CA ASP A 945 37.67 -47.92 -6.27
C ASP A 945 39.07 -47.34 -6.59
N GLU A 946 39.32 -46.09 -6.21
CA GLU A 946 40.66 -45.50 -6.34
C GLU A 946 41.52 -45.88 -5.13
N THR A 947 42.32 -46.93 -5.28
CA THR A 947 43.39 -47.23 -4.32
C THR A 947 44.46 -46.14 -4.40
N LEU A 948 44.48 -45.26 -3.40
CA LEU A 948 45.61 -44.36 -3.16
C LEU A 948 46.82 -45.18 -2.72
N GLN A 949 48.01 -44.76 -3.15
CA GLN A 949 49.26 -45.42 -2.80
C GLN A 949 49.53 -45.32 -1.29
N GLU A 950 50.30 -46.29 -0.80
CA GLU A 950 50.77 -46.47 0.58
C GLU A 950 51.11 -45.14 1.27
N ASP A 951 50.34 -44.74 2.30
CA ASP A 951 50.77 -43.91 3.47
C ASP A 951 49.62 -43.46 4.44
N GLU A 952 48.35 -43.87 4.29
CA GLU A 952 47.28 -43.61 5.28
C GLU A 952 46.68 -44.89 5.91
N GLU A 953 46.59 -44.93 7.25
CA GLU A 953 46.20 -46.11 8.07
C GLU A 953 44.69 -46.50 8.02
N VAL A 954 43.93 -46.05 7.02
CA VAL A 954 42.50 -46.39 6.88
C VAL A 954 42.26 -47.10 5.55
N PRO A 955 41.95 -48.41 5.54
CA PRO A 955 41.63 -49.11 4.29
C PRO A 955 40.33 -48.55 3.71
N THR A 956 40.45 -47.85 2.58
CA THR A 956 39.31 -47.59 1.69
C THR A 956 38.88 -48.92 1.10
N GLU A 957 37.85 -49.52 1.70
CA GLU A 957 37.31 -50.81 1.30
C GLU A 957 35.87 -50.63 0.79
N VAL A 958 35.62 -51.08 -0.45
CA VAL A 958 34.26 -51.20 -0.98
C VAL A 958 33.54 -52.35 -0.28
N LYS A 959 32.49 -52.04 0.48
CA LYS A 959 31.70 -53.06 1.16
C LYS A 959 30.58 -53.55 0.25
N CYS A 960 30.69 -54.80 -0.19
CA CYS A 960 29.66 -55.48 -0.98
C CYS A 960 28.99 -56.58 -0.13
N GLU A 961 27.70 -56.44 0.16
CA GLU A 961 26.90 -57.44 0.89
C GLU A 961 25.64 -57.84 0.10
N MET A 962 25.24 -59.12 0.16
CA MET A 962 23.90 -59.55 -0.27
C MET A 962 22.95 -59.33 0.92
N VAL A 963 22.03 -58.38 0.79
CA VAL A 963 21.14 -57.95 1.89
C VAL A 963 19.93 -58.86 2.04
N LYS A 964 19.35 -59.30 0.92
CA LYS A 964 18.11 -60.08 0.90
C LYS A 964 18.01 -60.91 -0.37
N LYS A 965 17.60 -62.17 -0.23
CA LYS A 965 17.15 -63.03 -1.33
C LYS A 965 15.81 -63.66 -0.99
N GLY A 966 14.83 -63.58 -1.89
CA GLY A 966 13.48 -64.14 -1.70
C GLY A 966 12.36 -63.12 -1.93
N TYR A 967 11.21 -63.30 -1.25
CA TYR A 967 9.98 -62.55 -1.53
C TYR A 967 10.13 -61.03 -1.37
N MET A 968 9.67 -60.31 -2.39
CA MET A 968 9.54 -58.85 -2.39
C MET A 968 8.06 -58.50 -2.34
N ASP A 969 7.61 -57.91 -1.23
CA ASP A 969 6.26 -57.35 -1.15
C ASP A 969 6.16 -56.13 -2.07
N ASP A 970 5.31 -56.21 -3.08
CA ASP A 970 5.22 -55.24 -4.17
C ASP A 970 3.75 -55.12 -4.63
N PRO A 971 3.24 -53.90 -4.89
CA PRO A 971 1.87 -53.70 -5.37
C PRO A 971 1.51 -54.38 -6.69
N TRP A 972 2.47 -54.92 -7.46
CA TRP A 972 2.21 -55.74 -8.65
C TRP A 972 1.95 -57.23 -8.35
N ASN A 973 2.25 -57.73 -7.15
CA ASN A 973 2.02 -59.13 -6.79
C ASN A 973 0.52 -59.47 -6.80
N THR A 974 0.18 -60.64 -7.31
CA THR A 974 -1.18 -61.18 -7.37
C THR A 974 -1.25 -62.49 -6.57
N ASP A 975 -2.41 -63.15 -6.57
CA ASP A 975 -2.55 -64.47 -5.99
C ASP A 975 -1.67 -65.49 -6.73
N GLN A 976 -1.42 -65.30 -8.03
CA GLN A 976 -0.79 -66.30 -8.92
C GLN A 976 0.53 -65.85 -9.56
N ALA A 977 1.00 -64.62 -9.32
CA ALA A 977 2.28 -64.12 -9.80
C ALA A 977 2.88 -63.13 -8.79
N TRP A 978 4.15 -63.26 -8.45
CA TRP A 978 4.79 -62.40 -7.45
C TRP A 978 6.25 -62.11 -7.78
N ARG A 979 6.81 -61.10 -7.12
CA ARG A 979 8.20 -60.70 -7.26
C ARG A 979 9.07 -61.36 -6.20
N GLU A 980 10.22 -61.83 -6.65
CA GLU A 980 11.30 -62.26 -5.78
C GLU A 980 12.57 -61.51 -6.19
N VAL A 981 13.31 -61.05 -5.20
CA VAL A 981 14.44 -60.14 -5.39
C VAL A 981 15.70 -60.74 -4.80
N GLU A 982 16.80 -60.55 -5.51
CA GLU A 982 18.14 -60.63 -4.95
C GLU A 982 18.69 -59.21 -4.86
N LEU A 983 18.92 -58.74 -3.64
CA LEU A 983 19.30 -57.38 -3.32
C LEU A 983 20.76 -57.32 -2.88
N TRP A 984 21.58 -56.61 -3.64
CA TRP A 984 22.96 -56.30 -3.32
C TRP A 984 23.09 -54.87 -2.80
N HIS A 985 23.94 -54.68 -1.79
CA HIS A 985 24.33 -53.37 -1.27
C HIS A 985 25.83 -53.20 -1.46
N ILE A 986 26.21 -52.10 -2.12
CA ILE A 986 27.59 -51.76 -2.46
C ILE A 986 27.86 -50.37 -1.92
N HIS A 987 28.68 -50.26 -0.88
CA HIS A 987 28.99 -49.00 -0.20
C HIS A 987 30.45 -48.61 -0.43
N TYR A 988 30.66 -47.45 -1.06
CA TYR A 988 31.97 -46.83 -1.22
C TYR A 988 32.27 -45.90 -0.05
N VAL A 989 33.34 -46.20 0.69
CA VAL A 989 33.87 -45.35 1.77
C VAL A 989 34.88 -44.32 1.24
N GLY A 990 35.66 -44.71 0.23
CA GLY A 990 36.72 -43.90 -0.38
C GLY A 990 36.29 -43.09 -1.62
N LYS A 991 37.28 -42.74 -2.46
CA LYS A 991 37.05 -42.10 -3.77
C LYS A 991 36.80 -43.15 -4.84
N GLU A 992 35.72 -42.99 -5.58
CA GLU A 992 35.29 -43.95 -6.59
C GLU A 992 35.18 -43.36 -8.00
N ASN A 993 35.64 -44.10 -9.01
CA ASN A 993 35.56 -43.73 -10.43
C ASN A 993 34.31 -44.25 -11.15
N LEU A 994 33.39 -44.88 -10.42
CA LEU A 994 32.18 -45.52 -10.96
C LEU A 994 31.34 -44.60 -11.87
N THR A 995 31.33 -43.30 -11.61
CA THR A 995 30.60 -42.30 -12.42
C THR A 995 31.02 -42.29 -13.90
N GLN A 996 32.28 -42.62 -14.21
CA GLN A 996 32.77 -42.71 -15.60
C GLN A 996 32.11 -43.86 -16.37
N HIS A 997 31.72 -44.92 -15.67
CA HIS A 997 31.09 -46.12 -16.22
C HIS A 997 29.56 -46.00 -16.37
N PHE A 998 28.94 -44.88 -16.00
CA PHE A 998 27.48 -44.73 -16.12
C PHE A 998 27.01 -44.60 -17.58
N GLN A 999 25.94 -45.33 -17.90
CA GLN A 999 25.09 -45.01 -19.05
C GLN A 999 24.14 -43.85 -18.73
N ALA A 1000 23.55 -43.23 -19.75
CA ALA A 1000 22.81 -41.97 -19.65
C ALA A 1000 21.58 -41.98 -18.70
N MET A 1001 21.11 -43.16 -18.28
CA MET A 1001 19.98 -43.32 -17.37
C MET A 1001 20.38 -43.33 -15.88
N LEU A 1002 21.67 -43.51 -15.55
CA LEU A 1002 22.17 -43.54 -14.17
C LEU A 1002 22.68 -42.16 -13.72
N SER A 1003 22.40 -41.81 -12.47
CA SER A 1003 22.97 -40.61 -11.83
C SER A 1003 23.09 -40.80 -10.31
N TRP A 1004 24.08 -40.17 -9.68
CA TRP A 1004 24.11 -40.02 -8.23
C TRP A 1004 23.03 -39.06 -7.76
N ARG A 1005 22.41 -39.34 -6.62
CA ARG A 1005 21.41 -38.49 -5.98
C ARG A 1005 21.52 -38.60 -4.45
N LEU A 1006 21.35 -37.48 -3.76
CA LEU A 1006 21.23 -37.44 -2.30
C LEU A 1006 19.93 -38.14 -1.85
N ILE A 1007 19.97 -38.87 -0.74
CA ILE A 1007 18.77 -39.44 -0.11
C ILE A 1007 18.07 -38.34 0.69
N THR A 1008 16.90 -37.94 0.19
CA THR A 1008 15.97 -36.94 0.76
C THR A 1008 14.56 -37.53 0.79
N GLU A 1009 13.65 -37.00 1.62
CA GLU A 1009 12.28 -37.55 1.75
C GLU A 1009 11.54 -37.65 0.41
N ASP A 1010 11.81 -36.72 -0.52
CA ASP A 1010 11.21 -36.70 -1.86
C ASP A 1010 11.56 -37.92 -2.73
N VAL A 1011 12.64 -38.65 -2.41
CA VAL A 1011 13.06 -39.87 -3.11
C VAL A 1011 12.10 -41.01 -2.83
N PHE A 1012 11.74 -41.22 -1.56
CA PHE A 1012 10.85 -42.31 -1.15
C PHE A 1012 9.45 -42.16 -1.76
N ILE A 1013 8.98 -40.91 -1.97
CA ILE A 1013 7.71 -40.61 -2.64
C ILE A 1013 7.77 -40.90 -4.16
N LYS A 1014 8.95 -40.74 -4.80
CA LYS A 1014 9.14 -40.86 -6.26
C LYS A 1014 9.55 -42.26 -6.73
N MET A 1015 9.84 -43.17 -5.79
CA MET A 1015 10.17 -44.56 -6.06
C MET A 1015 8.95 -45.48 -5.94
N PRO A 1016 8.95 -46.65 -6.62
CA PRO A 1016 8.00 -47.73 -6.33
C PRO A 1016 8.09 -48.14 -4.86
N SER A 1017 6.95 -48.26 -4.16
CA SER A 1017 6.92 -48.51 -2.71
C SER A 1017 7.69 -49.76 -2.29
N GLY A 1018 7.64 -50.84 -3.06
CA GLY A 1018 8.43 -52.05 -2.79
C GLY A 1018 9.95 -51.81 -2.85
N GLN A 1019 10.44 -50.91 -3.71
CA GLN A 1019 11.86 -50.53 -3.75
C GLN A 1019 12.21 -49.51 -2.67
N ALA A 1020 11.26 -48.62 -2.32
CA ALA A 1020 11.44 -47.62 -1.26
C ALA A 1020 11.66 -48.29 0.12
N VAL A 1021 10.95 -49.38 0.42
CA VAL A 1021 11.17 -50.18 1.64
C VAL A 1021 12.59 -50.79 1.66
N LEU A 1022 13.07 -51.37 0.55
CA LEU A 1022 14.41 -51.93 0.48
C LEU A 1022 15.52 -50.86 0.66
N LEU A 1023 15.29 -49.65 0.17
CA LEU A 1023 16.18 -48.51 0.42
C LEU A 1023 16.11 -48.05 1.89
N GLN A 1024 14.93 -48.06 2.49
CA GLN A 1024 14.72 -47.68 3.89
C GLN A 1024 15.43 -48.63 4.86
N ASP A 1025 15.40 -49.95 4.62
CA ASP A 1025 16.14 -50.93 5.43
C ASP A 1025 17.66 -50.63 5.45
N ILE A 1026 18.22 -50.21 4.32
CA ILE A 1026 19.65 -49.86 4.21
C ILE A 1026 19.97 -48.50 4.84
N THR A 1027 19.10 -47.49 4.69
CA THR A 1027 19.31 -46.20 5.37
C THR A 1027 19.22 -46.34 6.89
N GLN A 1028 18.35 -47.23 7.40
CA GLN A 1028 18.32 -47.55 8.83
C GLN A 1028 19.62 -48.21 9.32
N LYS A 1029 20.23 -49.11 8.54
CA LYS A 1029 21.54 -49.70 8.86
C LYS A 1029 22.67 -48.66 8.89
N LEU A 1030 22.66 -47.68 7.97
CA LEU A 1030 23.75 -46.69 7.82
C LEU A 1030 23.57 -45.40 8.64
N GLN A 1031 22.38 -45.16 9.19
CA GLN A 1031 22.03 -43.98 10.02
C GLN A 1031 22.51 -42.62 9.48
N PRO A 1032 22.25 -42.26 8.20
CA PRO A 1032 22.66 -40.98 7.66
C PRO A 1032 21.82 -39.82 8.21
N VAL A 1033 22.36 -38.60 8.17
CA VAL A 1033 21.57 -37.40 8.49
C VAL A 1033 20.70 -37.06 7.28
N ILE A 1034 19.39 -37.29 7.41
CA ILE A 1034 18.38 -36.90 6.42
C ILE A 1034 18.10 -35.41 6.59
N PHE A 1035 18.10 -34.67 5.47
CA PHE A 1035 17.84 -33.23 5.36
C PHE A 1035 16.61 -32.97 4.48
#